data_AF-A0AAV1Q0E4-F1
#
_entry.id   AF-A0AAV1Q0E4-F1
#
_cell.length_a   1.000
_cell.length_b   1.000
_cell.length_c   1.000
_cell.angle_alpha   90.00
_cell.angle_beta   90.00
_cell.angle_gamma   90.00
#
_symmetry.space_group_name_H-M   'P 1'
#
loop_
_entity.id
_entity.type
_entity.pdbx_description
1 polymer ?
#
loop_
_entity_poly.entity_id
_entity_poly.type
_entity_poly.pdbx_seq_one_letter_code
_entity_poly.pdbx_strand_id
1 'polypeptide(L)'
;MANLPLPPCSKYHHITAETMVIENSFGSNRKETLASLQRFSTALNILEKYGCNLTNPNRPKYWRTVKHNNPVFRATVDAIQGGRAVLCLYGYSNQQPDGLSFPDDVTDPDVGRVAAVTLEVMSLRMELEMLIKEAHPHPEFYERIIPTLRHKDVGLNTDAVVYHASSFSSTSCHSDGQTKSLAFPLHHHSAKEKSHGHSLSSNHQSLRSIQVFYTSPNKHPENCTICGIFRISVHCLTCLQGLCSECDRLYHSYPERANHRRTAVASSSSSLSSSSSSSSAWHCSHCHKVNYIQDVLCEDCEHPRLESVSSTADESQPATITEWQCKSCTMLNAASSILCEVCERPRLATRPPVTPSHPPITPPRPPAPVLGMPGDPDSQWVCQFCTYVNYSPAIVCEMCDLARPEPAPLPVKLRPPSPVRRVPALPIKPKEPTPEDLDSWRQRLMKEEGLKLIQLIRDGEKKGVSPEEVYTSMRVAGDSNILPCKWLKTELPLLLDHIRMFSRSCEGSAEDSGNEVDPTKTESVVQLSRGEAKQAWLTAGGDTDRAAGQALRDRLAKVQELYSLGFSDEAHCHEVLRQSGGDLRGALALLQRPLLEPFHEHIWSDKPEPPVDIHHPDKQHICRRLLAVYDLPSWGRCELALSLLLEHSATYSLEDVVQAVRESHDREFIKRVLAKECPICLSVFPHSKMQSLTSCQCSVCCGCFQQHFTIAVRDKHIRDMVCPVCWEPDINDPEHLNSYFSTLDIQLRECLEPEVYELFHKKLTEQALIKDPKFLWCCHCSYGFIYDGDQLKVTCFQCRNSFCAQCKKPWESQHAGLSCEQYQSWKRENDPEYQRQGLAGYLRDNGINLCCG
;
A
#
# COMPACT_ATOMS: atom_id res chain seq x y z
N MET A 1 1.59 1.13 12.15
CA MET A 1 2.64 1.25 13.17
C MET A 1 2.23 2.19 14.31
N ALA A 2 2.06 3.50 14.07
CA ALA A 2 1.81 4.50 15.12
C ALA A 2 0.71 4.18 16.16
N ASN A 3 -0.47 3.72 15.71
CA ASN A 3 -1.62 3.40 16.57
C ASN A 3 -1.43 2.14 17.45
N LEU A 4 -0.27 1.48 17.42
CA LEU A 4 0.03 0.36 18.31
C LEU A 4 0.60 0.90 19.64
N PRO A 5 -0.02 0.59 20.80
CA PRO A 5 0.43 1.04 22.12
C PRO A 5 1.62 0.21 22.62
N LEU A 6 2.72 0.22 21.87
CA LEU A 6 3.95 -0.52 22.14
C LEU A 6 5.17 0.42 22.04
N PRO A 7 6.20 0.22 22.89
CA PRO A 7 7.45 0.97 22.81
C PRO A 7 8.22 0.64 21.53
N PRO A 8 9.11 1.54 21.04
CA PRO A 8 9.90 1.32 19.83
C PRO A 8 10.67 -0.01 19.83
N CYS A 9 11.29 -0.43 20.94
CA CYS A 9 11.99 -1.73 21.03
C CYS A 9 11.12 -2.97 20.76
N SER A 10 9.79 -2.87 20.87
CA SER A 10 8.84 -3.95 20.60
C SER A 10 8.09 -3.79 19.27
N LYS A 11 8.22 -2.63 18.62
CA LYS A 11 7.52 -2.28 17.37
C LYS A 11 8.38 -2.51 16.12
N TYR A 12 9.69 -2.34 16.25
CA TYR A 12 10.65 -2.46 15.15
C TYR A 12 11.52 -3.70 15.38
N HIS A 13 11.63 -4.57 14.37
CA HIS A 13 12.33 -5.85 14.43
C HIS A 13 13.67 -5.83 13.70
N HIS A 14 13.77 -5.07 12.60
CA HIS A 14 14.97 -5.00 11.78
C HIS A 14 15.89 -3.83 12.17
N ILE A 15 15.33 -2.64 12.41
CA ILE A 15 16.09 -1.47 12.85
C ILE A 15 16.05 -1.32 14.38
N THR A 16 17.15 -0.86 14.97
CA THR A 16 17.28 -0.59 16.41
C THR A 16 16.62 0.74 16.79
N ALA A 17 15.34 0.92 16.44
CA ALA A 17 14.62 2.19 16.50
C ALA A 17 14.72 2.90 17.85
N GLU A 18 14.62 2.18 18.97
CA GLU A 18 14.73 2.78 20.31
C GLU A 18 16.11 3.38 20.56
N THR A 19 17.17 2.63 20.25
CA THR A 19 18.57 3.09 20.36
C THR A 19 18.82 4.28 19.43
N MET A 20 18.38 4.18 18.16
CA MET A 20 18.56 5.27 17.19
C MET A 20 17.82 6.55 17.63
N VAL A 21 16.63 6.43 18.24
CA VAL A 21 15.91 7.58 18.79
C VAL A 21 16.69 8.18 19.97
N ILE A 22 17.16 7.37 20.92
CA ILE A 22 17.93 7.84 22.08
C ILE A 22 19.21 8.58 21.63
N GLU A 23 19.98 7.98 20.72
CA GLU A 23 21.26 8.53 20.27
C GLU A 23 21.13 9.82 19.44
N ASN A 24 19.99 10.03 18.76
CA ASN A 24 19.77 11.18 17.86
C ASN A 24 18.79 12.24 18.42
N SER A 25 18.27 12.09 19.64
CA SER A 25 17.29 13.00 20.26
C SER A 25 17.90 14.02 21.24
N PHE A 26 19.15 14.42 21.01
CA PHE A 26 19.89 15.33 21.89
C PHE A 26 19.37 16.79 21.87
N GLY A 27 19.31 17.41 23.04
CA GLY A 27 18.92 18.81 23.24
C GLY A 27 18.73 19.12 24.73
N SER A 28 19.03 20.35 25.14
CA SER A 28 18.94 20.81 26.55
C SER A 28 17.52 21.24 26.93
N ASN A 29 16.69 21.52 25.92
CA ASN A 29 15.30 21.98 26.03
C ASN A 29 14.47 21.36 24.90
N ARG A 30 13.13 21.49 24.99
CA ARG A 30 12.18 20.94 24.01
C ARG A 30 12.49 21.38 22.57
N LYS A 31 12.85 22.65 22.37
CA LYS A 31 13.12 23.24 21.05
C LYS A 31 14.35 22.61 20.38
N GLU A 32 15.45 22.45 21.11
CA GLU A 32 16.67 21.76 20.64
C GLU A 32 16.40 20.28 20.32
N THR A 33 15.69 19.57 21.22
CA THR A 33 15.30 18.18 20.99
C THR A 33 14.45 18.04 19.71
N LEU A 34 13.46 18.90 19.50
CA LEU A 34 12.64 18.89 18.27
C LEU A 34 13.49 19.15 17.01
N ALA A 35 14.46 20.06 17.07
CA ALA A 35 15.39 20.30 15.95
C ALA A 35 16.30 19.10 15.65
N SER A 36 16.73 18.35 16.67
CA SER A 36 17.47 17.10 16.49
C SER A 36 16.59 15.98 15.93
N LEU A 37 15.35 15.84 16.39
CA LEU A 37 14.38 14.90 15.81
C LEU A 37 14.05 15.23 14.34
N GLN A 38 13.98 16.52 13.98
CA GLN A 38 13.78 16.96 12.60
C GLN A 38 14.97 16.59 11.70
N ARG A 39 16.22 16.73 12.19
CA ARG A 39 17.41 16.24 11.47
C ARG A 39 17.41 14.72 11.33
N PHE A 40 17.02 13.99 12.38
CA PHE A 40 16.92 12.54 12.33
C PHE A 40 15.85 12.05 11.34
N SER A 41 14.66 12.65 11.33
CA SER A 41 13.61 12.41 10.33
C SER A 41 14.11 12.68 8.89
N THR A 42 14.87 13.75 8.70
CA THR A 42 15.49 14.09 7.41
C THR A 42 16.48 13.00 6.94
N ALA A 43 17.28 12.44 7.84
CA ALA A 43 18.19 11.33 7.52
C ALA A 43 17.44 10.02 7.22
N LEU A 44 16.36 9.71 7.94
CA LEU A 44 15.49 8.57 7.64
C LEU A 44 14.83 8.69 6.26
N ASN A 45 14.44 9.89 5.81
CA ASN A 45 13.93 10.14 4.44
C ASN A 45 14.99 9.80 3.36
N ILE A 46 16.28 10.06 3.61
CA ILE A 46 17.33 9.66 2.68
C ILE A 46 17.58 8.14 2.72
N LEU A 47 17.50 7.50 3.89
CA LEU A 47 17.57 6.03 4.01
C LEU A 47 16.37 5.32 3.36
N GLU A 48 15.17 5.90 3.43
CA GLU A 48 13.98 5.47 2.70
C GLU A 48 14.23 5.47 1.18
N LYS A 49 14.80 6.57 0.64
CA LYS A 49 15.16 6.67 -0.78
C LYS A 49 16.19 5.62 -1.22
N TYR A 50 17.18 5.29 -0.38
CA TYR A 50 18.12 4.19 -0.67
C TYR A 50 17.40 2.83 -0.74
N GLY A 51 16.48 2.54 0.19
CA GLY A 51 15.67 1.33 0.18
C GLY A 51 14.77 1.23 -1.06
N CYS A 52 14.02 2.29 -1.37
CA CYS A 52 13.16 2.38 -2.55
C CYS A 52 13.94 2.25 -3.87
N ASN A 53 15.16 2.79 -3.96
CA ASN A 53 16.00 2.64 -5.14
C ASN A 53 16.46 1.19 -5.36
N LEU A 54 16.64 0.41 -4.31
CA LEU A 54 17.03 -1.01 -4.40
C LEU A 54 15.85 -1.92 -4.74
N THR A 55 14.63 -1.59 -4.30
CA THR A 55 13.40 -2.34 -4.66
C THR A 55 12.85 -1.98 -6.05
N ASN A 56 13.24 -0.83 -6.62
CA ASN A 56 12.82 -0.40 -7.96
C ASN A 56 13.43 -1.30 -9.06
N PRO A 57 12.65 -1.81 -10.03
CA PRO A 57 13.18 -2.55 -11.19
C PRO A 57 14.13 -1.70 -12.06
N ASN A 58 13.91 -0.39 -12.16
CA ASN A 58 14.72 0.55 -12.92
C ASN A 58 15.83 1.20 -12.07
N ARG A 59 16.53 0.39 -11.25
CA ARG A 59 17.55 0.88 -10.30
C ARG A 59 18.77 1.52 -11.01
N PRO A 60 19.36 2.62 -10.46
CA PRO A 60 20.50 3.30 -11.08
C PRO A 60 21.72 2.38 -11.26
N LYS A 61 22.45 2.47 -12.37
CA LYS A 61 23.58 1.56 -12.70
C LYS A 61 24.67 1.45 -11.63
N TYR A 62 24.81 2.45 -10.76
CA TYR A 62 25.77 2.52 -9.64
C TYR A 62 25.15 2.17 -8.27
N TRP A 63 23.98 1.51 -8.23
CA TRP A 63 23.28 1.14 -6.99
C TRP A 63 24.12 0.34 -5.98
N ARG A 64 25.15 -0.37 -6.46
CA ARG A 64 26.02 -1.25 -5.65
C ARG A 64 26.92 -0.52 -4.66
N THR A 65 27.03 0.82 -4.71
CA THR A 65 27.97 1.57 -3.87
C THR A 65 27.37 2.88 -3.36
N VAL A 66 27.51 3.13 -2.05
CA VAL A 66 27.24 4.42 -1.41
C VAL A 66 28.57 5.05 -1.03
N LYS A 67 28.86 6.27 -1.50
CA LYS A 67 30.11 6.98 -1.20
C LYS A 67 29.93 7.93 -0.01
N HIS A 68 30.88 7.90 0.93
CA HIS A 68 30.86 8.78 2.11
C HIS A 68 31.16 10.24 1.75
N ASN A 69 31.97 10.48 0.71
CA ASN A 69 32.24 11.83 0.19
C ASN A 69 31.02 12.57 -0.40
N ASN A 70 29.88 11.90 -0.61
CA ASN A 70 28.70 12.54 -1.18
C ASN A 70 28.15 13.58 -0.18
N PRO A 71 27.98 14.86 -0.58
CA PRO A 71 27.61 15.93 0.36
C PRO A 71 26.22 15.73 0.97
N VAL A 72 25.27 15.13 0.23
CA VAL A 72 23.94 14.81 0.76
C VAL A 72 24.01 13.69 1.80
N PHE A 73 24.78 12.63 1.52
CA PHE A 73 25.01 11.55 2.47
C PHE A 73 25.67 12.07 3.75
N ARG A 74 26.75 12.86 3.61
CA ARG A 74 27.53 13.41 4.73
C ARG A 74 26.71 14.36 5.60
N ALA A 75 25.82 15.16 5.01
CA ALA A 75 24.97 16.11 5.73
C ALA A 75 23.75 15.47 6.42
N THR A 76 23.36 14.24 6.04
CA THR A 76 22.15 13.58 6.58
C THR A 76 22.44 12.23 7.23
N VAL A 77 22.72 11.18 6.43
CA VAL A 77 22.85 9.79 6.91
C VAL A 77 24.13 9.59 7.72
N ASP A 78 25.22 10.30 7.38
CA ASP A 78 26.47 10.26 8.14
C ASP A 78 26.46 11.15 9.39
N ALA A 79 25.50 12.08 9.47
CA ALA A 79 25.32 12.99 10.58
C ALA A 79 24.46 12.39 11.72
N ILE A 80 23.94 11.17 11.54
CA ILE A 80 23.14 10.44 12.53
C ILE A 80 23.82 9.15 13.00
N GLN A 81 23.69 8.86 14.28
CA GLN A 81 24.17 7.60 14.83
C GLN A 81 23.25 6.46 14.35
N GLY A 82 23.85 5.35 13.89
CA GLY A 82 23.14 4.20 13.33
C GLY A 82 22.81 4.30 11.82
N GLY A 83 23.00 5.45 11.16
CA GLY A 83 22.66 5.61 9.74
C GLY A 83 23.38 4.61 8.80
N ARG A 84 24.68 4.40 9.02
CA ARG A 84 25.46 3.38 8.28
C ARG A 84 25.00 1.95 8.56
N ALA A 85 24.51 1.65 9.77
CA ALA A 85 24.03 0.31 10.12
C ALA A 85 22.76 -0.06 9.34
N VAL A 86 21.87 0.91 9.07
CA VAL A 86 20.69 0.71 8.21
C VAL A 86 21.11 0.38 6.77
N LEU A 87 22.17 1.00 6.24
CA LEU A 87 22.71 0.61 4.92
C LEU A 87 23.26 -0.82 4.92
N CYS A 88 23.94 -1.26 5.99
CA CYS A 88 24.36 -2.65 6.12
C CYS A 88 23.16 -3.63 6.13
N LEU A 89 22.03 -3.24 6.72
CA LEU A 89 20.79 -4.04 6.72
C LEU A 89 20.16 -4.16 5.32
N TYR A 90 20.32 -3.16 4.45
CA TYR A 90 19.94 -3.24 3.02
C TYR A 90 20.89 -4.11 2.18
N GLY A 91 22.07 -4.47 2.69
CA GLY A 91 23.06 -5.31 2.00
C GLY A 91 24.39 -4.63 1.63
N TYR A 92 24.57 -3.34 1.98
CA TYR A 92 25.85 -2.63 1.82
C TYR A 92 26.87 -3.05 2.90
N SER A 93 27.25 -4.33 2.92
CA SER A 93 28.07 -4.93 3.97
C SER A 93 29.59 -4.88 3.73
N ASN A 94 30.03 -4.64 2.50
CA ASN A 94 31.46 -4.54 2.17
C ASN A 94 31.95 -3.10 2.42
N GLN A 95 32.98 -2.96 3.27
CA GLN A 95 33.45 -1.66 3.74
C GLN A 95 34.58 -1.14 2.83
N GLN A 96 34.39 0.05 2.27
CA GLN A 96 35.33 0.69 1.33
C GLN A 96 35.98 1.93 1.96
N PRO A 97 37.18 2.36 1.52
CA PRO A 97 37.87 3.52 2.10
C PRO A 97 37.06 4.82 2.07
N ASP A 98 36.17 4.97 1.10
CA ASP A 98 35.30 6.14 0.90
C ASP A 98 33.82 5.71 0.68
N GLY A 99 33.38 4.63 1.34
CA GLY A 99 31.99 4.19 1.20
C GLY A 99 31.62 2.84 1.81
N LEU A 100 30.43 2.39 1.46
CA LEU A 100 29.95 1.02 1.63
C LEU A 100 29.51 0.47 0.28
N SER A 101 29.69 -0.82 0.05
CA SER A 101 29.28 -1.50 -1.17
C SER A 101 28.61 -2.84 -0.90
N PHE A 102 27.86 -3.34 -1.87
CA PHE A 102 27.46 -4.75 -1.89
C PHE A 102 28.71 -5.64 -2.07
N PRO A 103 28.72 -6.87 -1.52
CA PRO A 103 29.71 -7.90 -1.86
C PRO A 103 29.72 -8.23 -3.36
N ASP A 104 30.88 -8.64 -3.89
CA ASP A 104 31.07 -8.86 -5.33
C ASP A 104 30.32 -10.11 -5.84
N ASP A 105 30.02 -11.07 -4.97
CA ASP A 105 29.27 -12.30 -5.22
C ASP A 105 27.75 -12.10 -5.32
N VAL A 106 27.22 -10.99 -4.80
CA VAL A 106 25.79 -10.69 -4.81
C VAL A 106 25.41 -9.99 -6.11
N THR A 107 24.69 -10.64 -7.04
CA THR A 107 24.29 -10.01 -8.31
C THR A 107 23.18 -8.97 -8.13
N ASP A 108 22.19 -9.26 -7.28
CA ASP A 108 20.98 -8.46 -7.05
C ASP A 108 20.68 -8.31 -5.54
N PRO A 109 20.03 -7.22 -5.11
CA PRO A 109 19.66 -7.05 -3.71
C PRO A 109 18.54 -8.01 -3.30
N ASP A 110 18.53 -8.42 -2.02
CA ASP A 110 17.41 -9.14 -1.41
C ASP A 110 16.21 -8.17 -1.26
N VAL A 111 15.37 -8.12 -2.30
CA VAL A 111 14.22 -7.20 -2.39
C VAL A 111 13.26 -7.39 -1.21
N GLY A 112 13.08 -8.61 -0.71
CA GLY A 112 12.21 -8.91 0.43
C GLY A 112 12.73 -8.30 1.73
N ARG A 113 14.02 -8.52 2.02
CA ARG A 113 14.68 -7.92 3.19
C ARG A 113 14.78 -6.40 3.09
N VAL A 114 15.15 -5.87 1.93
CA VAL A 114 15.22 -4.42 1.70
C VAL A 114 13.85 -3.78 1.91
N ALA A 115 12.77 -4.35 1.36
CA ALA A 115 11.41 -3.83 1.55
C ALA A 115 10.99 -3.84 3.04
N ALA A 116 11.30 -4.90 3.79
CA ALA A 116 10.99 -4.99 5.22
C ALA A 116 11.73 -3.92 6.05
N VAL A 117 13.04 -3.72 5.81
CA VAL A 117 13.84 -2.66 6.46
C VAL A 117 13.32 -1.27 6.05
N THR A 118 12.97 -1.07 4.77
CA THR A 118 12.46 0.21 4.27
C THR A 118 11.14 0.58 4.93
N LEU A 119 10.22 -0.37 5.09
CA LEU A 119 8.93 -0.17 5.75
C LEU A 119 9.10 0.28 7.21
N GLU A 120 10.09 -0.27 7.92
CA GLU A 120 10.43 0.16 9.28
C GLU A 120 11.03 1.58 9.31
N VAL A 121 11.94 1.91 8.39
CA VAL A 121 12.51 3.27 8.25
C VAL A 121 11.41 4.30 7.96
N MET A 122 10.51 4.02 7.02
CA MET A 122 9.34 4.85 6.69
C MET A 122 8.42 5.06 7.90
N SER A 123 8.16 3.97 8.63
CA SER A 123 7.29 3.99 9.81
C SER A 123 7.89 4.82 10.94
N LEU A 124 9.20 4.69 11.18
CA LEU A 124 9.90 5.48 12.19
C LEU A 124 9.92 6.97 11.81
N ARG A 125 10.19 7.30 10.53
CA ARG A 125 10.12 8.69 10.05
C ARG A 125 8.74 9.31 10.30
N MET A 126 7.68 8.60 9.92
CA MET A 126 6.30 9.07 10.10
C MET A 126 5.97 9.27 11.59
N GLU A 127 6.38 8.35 12.47
CA GLU A 127 6.18 8.51 13.92
C GLU A 127 6.97 9.69 14.51
N LEU A 128 8.20 9.95 14.04
CA LEU A 128 8.94 11.16 14.43
C LEU A 128 8.25 12.45 13.94
N GLU A 129 7.75 12.49 12.71
CA GLU A 129 7.01 13.66 12.21
C GLU A 129 5.73 13.92 13.01
N MET A 130 5.03 12.87 13.45
CA MET A 130 3.86 13.02 14.32
C MET A 130 4.24 13.50 15.74
N LEU A 131 5.38 13.08 16.28
CA LEU A 131 5.88 13.61 17.56
C LEU A 131 6.25 15.09 17.46
N ILE A 132 6.91 15.48 16.36
CA ILE A 132 7.29 16.89 16.09
C ILE A 132 6.05 17.78 15.93
N LYS A 133 4.96 17.25 15.36
CA LYS A 133 3.67 17.95 15.19
C LYS A 133 2.73 17.83 16.40
N GLU A 134 3.18 17.27 17.53
CA GLU A 134 2.35 16.95 18.73
C GLU A 134 1.08 16.11 18.44
N ALA A 135 1.09 15.33 17.37
CA ALA A 135 -0.06 14.56 16.85
C ALA A 135 0.11 13.03 17.00
N HIS A 136 1.17 12.56 17.66
CA HIS A 136 1.39 11.11 17.86
C HIS A 136 0.33 10.53 18.82
N PRO A 137 -0.29 9.37 18.52
CA PRO A 137 -1.33 8.77 19.37
C PRO A 137 -0.84 8.27 20.74
N HIS A 138 0.45 7.93 20.84
CA HIS A 138 1.08 7.32 22.01
C HIS A 138 2.44 7.96 22.33
N PRO A 139 2.49 9.27 22.64
CA PRO A 139 3.73 9.98 22.91
C PRO A 139 4.42 9.48 24.19
N GLU A 140 3.67 8.85 25.11
CA GLU A 140 4.14 8.37 26.41
C GLU A 140 5.25 7.31 26.34
N PHE A 141 5.43 6.64 25.20
CA PHE A 141 6.56 5.73 24.98
C PHE A 141 7.84 6.48 24.59
N TYR A 142 7.71 7.54 23.79
CA TYR A 142 8.82 8.38 23.36
C TYR A 142 9.28 9.33 24.47
N GLU A 143 8.36 9.87 25.27
CA GLU A 143 8.67 10.69 26.46
C GLU A 143 9.47 9.94 27.55
N ARG A 144 9.43 8.59 27.57
CA ARG A 144 10.24 7.79 28.50
C ARG A 144 11.71 7.74 28.10
N ILE A 145 11.99 7.79 26.80
CA ILE A 145 13.34 7.75 26.22
C ILE A 145 13.86 9.14 25.85
N ILE A 146 12.97 10.14 25.75
CA ILE A 146 13.28 11.56 25.51
C ILE A 146 12.62 12.42 26.61
N PRO A 147 13.23 12.58 27.80
CA PRO A 147 12.61 13.26 28.93
C PRO A 147 12.23 14.73 28.67
N THR A 148 12.96 15.42 27.79
CA THR A 148 12.69 16.82 27.39
C THR A 148 11.36 17.01 26.65
N LEU A 149 10.73 15.93 26.16
CA LEU A 149 9.38 16.00 25.58
C LEU A 149 8.25 16.12 26.61
N ARG A 150 8.52 15.93 27.91
CA ARG A 150 7.49 15.97 28.97
C ARG A 150 7.10 17.36 29.43
N HIS A 151 7.97 18.35 29.22
CA HIS A 151 7.72 19.71 29.64
C HIS A 151 7.19 20.52 28.46
N LYS A 152 5.94 21.01 28.58
CA LYS A 152 5.47 22.14 27.77
C LYS A 152 6.01 23.40 28.43
N ASP A 153 6.83 24.16 27.70
CA ASP A 153 7.46 25.37 28.21
C ASP A 153 6.37 26.41 28.57
N VAL A 154 6.13 26.59 29.88
CA VAL A 154 5.39 27.74 30.38
C VAL A 154 6.31 28.95 30.23
N GLY A 155 6.02 29.79 29.25
CA GLY A 155 6.95 30.78 28.75
C GLY A 155 7.50 31.73 29.82
N LEU A 156 8.82 31.73 29.98
CA LEU A 156 9.57 32.81 30.63
C LEU A 156 10.75 33.19 29.73
N ASN A 157 10.68 34.40 29.18
CA ASN A 157 11.85 35.08 28.64
C ASN A 157 12.76 35.47 29.80
N THR A 158 14.02 35.02 29.79
CA THR A 158 15.12 35.70 30.48
C THR A 158 16.43 35.46 29.74
N ASP A 159 17.11 36.55 29.41
CA ASP A 159 18.44 36.53 28.80
C ASP A 159 19.53 35.98 29.72
N ALA A 160 20.58 35.47 29.07
CA ALA A 160 21.98 35.36 29.48
C ALA A 160 22.37 35.41 30.98
N VAL A 161 23.07 34.37 31.45
CA VAL A 161 24.40 34.51 32.10
C VAL A 161 25.29 33.33 31.72
N VAL A 162 26.52 33.61 31.30
CA VAL A 162 27.62 32.65 31.11
C VAL A 162 28.34 32.41 32.45
N TYR A 163 28.66 31.16 32.78
CA TYR A 163 29.86 30.86 33.57
C TYR A 163 30.51 29.53 33.18
N HIS A 164 31.81 29.56 32.92
CA HIS A 164 32.65 28.38 32.69
C HIS A 164 32.95 27.63 34.00
N ALA A 165 33.01 26.29 33.92
CA ALA A 165 33.88 25.49 34.77
C ALA A 165 34.39 24.27 33.97
N SER A 166 35.70 24.08 33.93
CA SER A 166 36.40 23.12 33.07
C SER A 166 37.14 22.05 33.87
N SER A 167 37.05 20.80 33.40
CA SER A 167 38.08 19.73 33.50
C SER A 167 38.52 19.23 34.89
N PHE A 168 38.41 17.92 35.17
CA PHE A 168 39.56 16.96 35.16
C PHE A 168 39.18 15.49 35.53
N SER A 169 39.58 14.56 34.65
CA SER A 169 40.09 13.18 34.87
C SER A 169 39.46 12.13 35.85
N SER A 170 38.93 11.06 35.24
CA SER A 170 39.44 9.66 35.24
C SER A 170 39.96 8.91 36.50
N THR A 171 39.29 7.79 36.84
CA THR A 171 39.75 6.37 37.15
C THR A 171 38.75 5.70 38.14
N SER A 172 38.59 4.38 38.34
CA SER A 172 38.76 3.12 37.59
C SER A 172 38.31 1.95 38.51
N CYS A 173 37.40 1.09 38.04
CA CYS A 173 37.25 -0.37 38.29
C CYS A 173 37.30 -1.07 39.69
N HIS A 174 36.35 -2.02 39.86
CA HIS A 174 36.41 -3.36 40.53
C HIS A 174 35.91 -3.64 41.98
N SER A 175 34.77 -4.38 42.01
CA SER A 175 34.43 -5.65 42.71
C SER A 175 34.27 -5.81 44.26
N ASP A 176 33.05 -6.25 44.61
CA ASP A 176 32.61 -7.30 45.58
C ASP A 176 32.97 -7.29 47.08
N GLY A 177 31.95 -7.59 47.89
CA GLY A 177 32.07 -7.94 49.32
C GLY A 177 30.75 -7.86 50.12
N GLN A 178 29.99 -8.95 50.22
CA GLN A 178 28.76 -9.02 51.03
C GLN A 178 29.03 -9.16 52.54
N THR A 179 28.13 -8.66 53.41
CA THR A 179 27.41 -9.50 54.42
C THR A 179 26.33 -8.76 55.24
N LYS A 180 25.13 -9.37 55.30
CA LYS A 180 24.11 -9.48 56.39
C LYS A 180 23.90 -8.27 57.36
N SER A 181 22.74 -7.60 57.45
CA SER A 181 21.31 -8.02 57.65
C SER A 181 20.86 -8.12 59.12
N LEU A 182 19.68 -7.52 59.42
CA LEU A 182 18.69 -7.67 60.53
C LEU A 182 18.17 -6.26 60.97
N ALA A 183 16.91 -6.00 61.36
CA ALA A 183 15.58 -6.56 61.05
C ALA A 183 14.46 -5.58 61.52
N PHE A 184 13.23 -5.75 61.02
CA PHE A 184 11.97 -5.11 61.46
C PHE A 184 11.59 -5.46 62.93
N PRO A 185 10.64 -4.75 63.60
CA PRO A 185 9.23 -5.21 63.62
C PRO A 185 8.09 -4.15 63.72
N LEU A 186 6.87 -4.63 63.48
CA LEU A 186 5.55 -3.96 63.66
C LEU A 186 5.09 -3.95 65.14
N HIS A 187 4.07 -3.14 65.52
CA HIS A 187 2.87 -3.61 66.26
C HIS A 187 1.73 -2.55 66.41
N HIS A 188 0.58 -3.00 66.97
CA HIS A 188 -0.77 -2.40 67.04
C HIS A 188 -1.06 -1.49 68.26
N HIS A 189 -2.28 -0.88 68.27
CA HIS A 189 -3.11 -0.32 69.38
C HIS A 189 -3.08 1.23 69.58
N SER A 190 -4.11 1.93 70.13
CA SER A 190 -5.60 1.79 70.16
C SER A 190 -6.25 3.03 70.86
N ALA A 191 -7.57 3.26 70.71
CA ALA A 191 -8.47 4.22 71.41
C ALA A 191 -8.40 5.73 71.00
N LYS A 192 -9.45 6.59 71.13
CA LYS A 192 -10.74 6.49 71.89
C LYS A 192 -11.88 7.45 71.40
N GLU A 193 -13.14 6.96 71.41
CA GLU A 193 -14.49 7.57 71.64
C GLU A 193 -14.91 9.03 71.24
N LYS A 194 -16.10 9.16 70.60
CA LYS A 194 -17.39 9.59 71.26
C LYS A 194 -18.66 9.40 70.39
N SER A 195 -19.84 9.37 71.03
CA SER A 195 -21.21 9.00 70.57
C SER A 195 -22.05 10.18 70.00
N HIS A 196 -23.27 10.09 69.40
CA HIS A 196 -24.41 9.13 69.31
C HIS A 196 -25.05 9.20 67.87
N GLY A 197 -26.16 8.54 67.42
CA GLY A 197 -27.15 7.58 67.98
C GLY A 197 -28.40 7.35 67.07
N HIS A 198 -29.41 6.61 67.57
CA HIS A 198 -30.83 6.47 67.12
C HIS A 198 -31.24 5.94 65.71
N SER A 199 -31.10 4.62 65.51
CA SER A 199 -32.14 3.54 65.37
C SER A 199 -33.45 3.64 64.52
N LEU A 200 -33.91 2.44 64.07
CA LEU A 200 -35.24 2.02 63.51
C LEU A 200 -35.52 2.26 62.00
N SER A 201 -36.26 1.42 61.24
CA SER A 201 -36.59 -0.03 61.33
C SER A 201 -37.19 -0.59 60.00
N SER A 202 -37.30 -1.92 59.91
CA SER A 202 -37.84 -2.83 58.87
C SER A 202 -39.15 -2.47 58.12
N ASN A 203 -39.28 -2.87 56.83
CA ASN A 203 -40.26 -3.93 56.42
C ASN A 203 -40.30 -4.29 54.90
N HIS A 204 -40.71 -5.53 54.61
CA HIS A 204 -41.00 -6.10 53.28
C HIS A 204 -42.46 -5.85 52.83
N GLN A 205 -42.74 -5.79 51.50
CA GLN A 205 -43.54 -6.79 50.74
C GLN A 205 -44.14 -6.28 49.39
N SER A 206 -43.96 -7.12 48.35
CA SER A 206 -44.93 -7.54 47.30
C SER A 206 -45.71 -6.57 46.37
N LEU A 207 -45.42 -6.71 45.06
CA LEU A 207 -46.34 -6.77 43.89
C LEU A 207 -47.72 -6.06 43.92
N ARG A 208 -47.91 -5.04 43.06
CA ARG A 208 -48.99 -4.98 42.05
C ARG A 208 -48.81 -3.87 40.98
N SER A 209 -49.66 -3.92 39.96
CA SER A 209 -49.47 -3.33 38.63
C SER A 209 -50.02 -1.90 38.43
N ILE A 210 -49.37 -1.17 37.49
CA ILE A 210 -49.89 -0.10 36.61
C ILE A 210 -50.50 1.16 37.28
N GLN A 211 -49.83 2.31 37.10
CA GLN A 211 -50.50 3.49 36.52
C GLN A 211 -49.52 4.43 35.81
N VAL A 212 -50.04 5.11 34.78
CA VAL A 212 -49.34 6.07 33.91
C VAL A 212 -49.58 7.48 34.41
N PHE A 213 -48.57 8.35 34.36
CA PHE A 213 -48.78 9.79 34.26
C PHE A 213 -47.95 10.37 33.11
N TYR A 214 -48.63 11.12 32.23
CA TYR A 214 -48.05 11.79 31.08
C TYR A 214 -47.55 13.19 31.45
N THR A 215 -46.40 13.58 30.89
CA THR A 215 -46.08 14.97 30.56
C THR A 215 -45.63 15.05 29.10
N SER A 216 -46.18 16.02 28.36
CA SER A 216 -46.15 16.11 26.89
C SER A 216 -44.91 16.85 26.34
N PRO A 217 -44.75 17.00 25.00
CA PRO A 217 -44.70 15.94 24.00
C PRO A 217 -43.47 16.13 23.09
N ASN A 218 -42.43 15.31 23.24
CA ASN A 218 -41.32 15.28 22.27
C ASN A 218 -41.52 14.14 21.28
N LYS A 219 -41.31 14.45 19.99
CA LYS A 219 -41.65 13.59 18.84
C LYS A 219 -41.06 12.18 19.00
N HIS A 220 -41.91 11.15 18.91
CA HIS A 220 -41.41 9.77 18.76
C HIS A 220 -40.56 9.66 17.48
N PRO A 221 -39.46 8.90 17.49
CA PRO A 221 -38.70 8.64 16.27
C PRO A 221 -39.57 7.79 15.33
N GLU A 222 -39.98 8.35 14.19
CA GLU A 222 -40.69 7.58 13.17
C GLU A 222 -39.78 6.57 12.43
N ASN A 223 -38.46 6.69 12.61
CA ASN A 223 -37.44 5.95 11.87
C ASN A 223 -36.85 4.79 12.69
N CYS A 224 -36.48 3.74 11.97
CA CYS A 224 -35.91 2.49 12.47
C CYS A 224 -34.71 2.74 13.40
N THR A 225 -34.74 2.16 14.60
CA THR A 225 -33.72 2.32 15.64
C THR A 225 -32.32 1.85 15.20
N ILE A 226 -32.22 0.90 14.25
CA ILE A 226 -30.94 0.38 13.76
C ILE A 226 -30.33 1.24 12.64
N CYS A 227 -31.08 1.59 11.59
CA CYS A 227 -30.53 2.30 10.42
C CYS A 227 -30.79 3.81 10.41
N GLY A 228 -31.76 4.33 11.19
CA GLY A 228 -32.15 5.74 11.23
C GLY A 228 -32.82 6.29 9.95
N ILE A 229 -32.78 5.54 8.84
CA ILE A 229 -33.16 6.01 7.49
C ILE A 229 -34.63 5.71 7.16
N PHE A 230 -35.08 4.47 7.37
CA PHE A 230 -36.41 4.01 6.96
C PHE A 230 -37.42 4.06 8.11
N ARG A 231 -38.70 4.32 7.82
CA ARG A 231 -39.77 4.34 8.84
C ARG A 231 -39.95 2.98 9.53
N ILE A 232 -40.33 3.01 10.81
CA ILE A 232 -40.61 1.83 11.62
C ILE A 232 -41.80 1.06 11.04
N SER A 233 -41.58 -0.20 10.68
CA SER A 233 -42.59 -1.12 10.14
C SER A 233 -43.03 -2.15 11.18
N VAL A 234 -42.13 -2.52 12.11
CA VAL A 234 -42.32 -3.58 13.10
C VAL A 234 -41.75 -3.14 14.45
N HIS A 235 -42.49 -3.32 15.53
CA HIS A 235 -41.99 -3.21 16.89
C HIS A 235 -41.69 -4.58 17.47
N CYS A 236 -40.44 -4.81 17.88
CA CYS A 236 -40.06 -5.99 18.65
C CYS A 236 -40.32 -5.73 20.13
N LEU A 237 -41.34 -6.38 20.71
CA LEU A 237 -41.72 -6.25 22.11
C LEU A 237 -40.68 -6.89 23.05
N THR A 238 -39.86 -7.82 22.55
CA THR A 238 -38.77 -8.45 23.32
C THR A 238 -37.53 -7.55 23.38
N CYS A 239 -37.22 -6.81 22.31
CA CYS A 239 -36.08 -5.88 22.26
C CYS A 239 -36.44 -4.43 22.63
N LEU A 240 -37.74 -4.10 22.71
CA LEU A 240 -38.27 -2.74 22.88
C LEU A 240 -37.77 -1.74 21.82
N GLN A 241 -37.62 -2.21 20.57
CA GLN A 241 -37.15 -1.39 19.44
C GLN A 241 -38.13 -1.40 18.27
N GLY A 242 -38.18 -0.28 17.55
CA GLY A 242 -38.94 -0.12 16.31
C GLY A 242 -37.99 -0.24 15.11
N LEU A 243 -38.23 -1.22 14.25
CA LEU A 243 -37.39 -1.56 13.10
C LEU A 243 -38.16 -1.36 11.79
N CYS A 244 -37.46 -0.98 10.72
CA CYS A 244 -38.01 -1.15 9.37
C CYS A 244 -37.99 -2.64 8.98
N SER A 245 -38.80 -3.03 7.99
CA SER A 245 -38.90 -4.41 7.51
C SER A 245 -37.56 -5.10 7.29
N GLU A 246 -36.61 -4.43 6.63
CA GLU A 246 -35.32 -5.02 6.28
C GLU A 246 -34.39 -5.16 7.51
N CYS A 247 -34.37 -4.17 8.40
CA CYS A 247 -33.64 -4.29 9.66
C CYS A 247 -34.27 -5.33 10.60
N ASP A 248 -35.60 -5.49 10.62
CA ASP A 248 -36.25 -6.55 11.38
C ASP A 248 -35.86 -7.94 10.87
N ARG A 249 -35.88 -8.12 9.54
CA ARG A 249 -35.47 -9.36 8.86
C ARG A 249 -34.04 -9.75 9.20
N LEU A 250 -33.10 -8.81 9.10
CA LEU A 250 -31.67 -9.05 9.35
C LEU A 250 -31.34 -9.18 10.86
N TYR A 251 -32.04 -8.48 11.74
CA TYR A 251 -31.75 -8.54 13.18
C TYR A 251 -32.37 -9.78 13.84
N HIS A 252 -33.49 -10.26 13.33
CA HIS A 252 -34.19 -11.46 13.81
C HIS A 252 -33.98 -12.70 12.93
N SER A 253 -33.04 -12.69 11.97
CA SER A 253 -32.60 -13.92 11.27
C SER A 253 -31.63 -14.76 12.10
N TYR A 254 -31.10 -14.24 13.21
CA TYR A 254 -30.21 -14.99 14.11
C TYR A 254 -31.02 -15.92 15.04
N PRO A 255 -30.63 -17.20 15.24
CA PRO A 255 -31.47 -18.19 15.91
C PRO A 255 -31.96 -17.78 17.32
N GLU A 256 -31.11 -17.15 18.12
CA GLU A 256 -31.45 -16.69 19.48
C GLU A 256 -32.54 -15.59 19.49
N ARG A 257 -32.66 -14.82 18.40
CA ARG A 257 -33.60 -13.69 18.27
C ARG A 257 -34.80 -14.00 17.38
N ALA A 258 -34.75 -15.07 16.59
CA ALA A 258 -35.83 -15.44 15.65
C ALA A 258 -37.21 -15.57 16.33
N ASN A 259 -37.21 -16.06 17.58
CA ASN A 259 -38.40 -16.29 18.40
C ASN A 259 -38.89 -15.03 19.17
N HIS A 260 -38.31 -13.85 18.92
CA HIS A 260 -38.76 -12.61 19.56
C HIS A 260 -40.17 -12.20 19.11
N ARG A 261 -40.96 -11.68 20.06
CA ARG A 261 -42.35 -11.30 19.83
C ARG A 261 -42.42 -9.95 19.12
N ARG A 262 -42.80 -9.98 17.84
CA ARG A 262 -42.85 -8.82 16.93
C ARG A 262 -44.28 -8.43 16.59
N THR A 263 -44.54 -7.14 16.44
CA THR A 263 -45.86 -6.58 16.11
C THR A 263 -45.72 -5.58 14.96
N ALA A 264 -46.42 -5.81 13.85
CA ALA A 264 -46.41 -4.89 12.71
C ALA A 264 -47.19 -3.60 13.02
N VAL A 265 -46.71 -2.46 12.51
CA VAL A 265 -47.39 -1.17 12.61
C VAL A 265 -48.31 -1.00 11.41
N ALA A 266 -49.62 -1.13 11.63
CA ALA A 266 -50.61 -0.99 10.55
C ALA A 266 -50.77 0.50 10.15
N SER A 267 -50.44 0.82 8.89
CA SER A 267 -50.75 2.12 8.30
C SER A 267 -52.26 2.23 8.03
N SER A 268 -52.97 2.98 8.86
CA SER A 268 -54.42 3.23 8.67
C SER A 268 -54.63 4.17 7.48
N SER A 269 -54.87 3.57 6.31
CA SER A 269 -55.30 4.31 5.12
C SER A 269 -56.77 4.68 5.23
N SER A 270 -57.07 5.97 5.22
CA SER A 270 -58.43 6.50 5.02
C SER A 270 -58.43 7.24 3.68
N SER A 271 -59.13 6.67 2.71
CA SER A 271 -59.26 7.18 1.35
C SER A 271 -60.31 8.28 1.24
N LEU A 272 -60.07 9.30 0.39
CA LEU A 272 -61.09 9.90 -0.48
C LEU A 272 -60.51 10.87 -1.53
N SER A 273 -60.75 10.53 -2.79
CA SER A 273 -60.98 11.38 -3.98
C SER A 273 -59.98 12.47 -4.44
N SER A 274 -59.34 12.17 -5.59
CA SER A 274 -59.14 13.04 -6.79
C SER A 274 -58.57 14.46 -6.62
N SER A 275 -57.47 14.88 -7.26
CA SER A 275 -57.19 14.75 -8.71
C SER A 275 -55.74 15.10 -9.09
N SER A 276 -55.22 14.43 -10.12
CA SER A 276 -54.13 14.84 -11.05
C SER A 276 -52.86 15.53 -10.49
N SER A 277 -51.77 14.77 -10.41
CA SER A 277 -50.41 15.26 -10.71
C SER A 277 -49.60 14.16 -11.39
N SER A 278 -49.04 14.47 -12.57
CA SER A 278 -48.42 13.49 -13.47
C SER A 278 -47.18 12.84 -12.87
N SER A 279 -47.15 11.51 -12.78
CA SER A 279 -45.99 10.75 -12.36
C SER A 279 -44.88 10.84 -13.41
N SER A 280 -43.80 11.54 -13.09
CA SER A 280 -42.61 11.57 -13.95
C SER A 280 -42.06 10.14 -14.12
N ALA A 281 -41.79 9.74 -15.36
CA ALA A 281 -41.11 8.51 -15.71
C ALA A 281 -39.96 8.85 -16.68
N TRP A 282 -38.89 8.07 -16.67
CA TRP A 282 -37.74 8.30 -17.54
C TRP A 282 -37.57 7.13 -18.52
N HIS A 283 -37.12 7.44 -19.73
CA HIS A 283 -36.83 6.45 -20.75
C HIS A 283 -35.33 6.17 -20.73
N CYS A 284 -34.94 4.90 -20.70
CA CYS A 284 -33.54 4.54 -20.81
C CYS A 284 -33.00 4.96 -22.19
N SER A 285 -31.92 5.75 -22.23
CA SER A 285 -31.29 6.18 -23.47
C SER A 285 -30.61 5.06 -24.26
N HIS A 286 -30.45 3.87 -23.65
CA HIS A 286 -29.81 2.71 -24.27
C HIS A 286 -30.81 1.68 -24.84
N CYS A 287 -31.88 1.34 -24.09
CA CYS A 287 -32.87 0.34 -24.50
C CYS A 287 -34.31 0.88 -24.66
N HIS A 288 -34.53 2.18 -24.47
CA HIS A 288 -35.83 2.87 -24.55
C HIS A 288 -36.93 2.40 -23.57
N LYS A 289 -36.65 1.45 -22.66
CA LYS A 289 -37.55 1.03 -21.58
C LYS A 289 -37.93 2.22 -20.70
N VAL A 290 -39.20 2.29 -20.31
CA VAL A 290 -39.74 3.29 -19.37
C VAL A 290 -39.54 2.76 -17.94
N ASN A 291 -38.90 3.56 -17.10
CA ASN A 291 -38.62 3.27 -15.69
C ASN A 291 -39.20 4.40 -14.82
N TYR A 292 -39.47 4.15 -13.54
CA TYR A 292 -40.00 5.17 -12.63
C TYR A 292 -38.90 6.16 -12.21
N ILE A 293 -39.29 7.39 -11.84
CA ILE A 293 -38.34 8.45 -11.43
C ILE A 293 -37.43 8.06 -10.25
N GLN A 294 -37.86 7.07 -9.47
CA GLN A 294 -37.18 6.52 -8.29
C GLN A 294 -36.15 5.45 -8.66
N ASP A 295 -36.25 4.86 -9.85
CA ASP A 295 -35.32 3.86 -10.36
C ASP A 295 -34.09 4.58 -10.92
N VAL A 296 -32.94 4.38 -10.28
CA VAL A 296 -31.67 5.01 -10.68
C VAL A 296 -31.02 4.25 -11.83
N LEU A 297 -31.31 2.95 -11.96
CA LEU A 297 -30.85 2.07 -13.03
C LEU A 297 -32.06 1.61 -13.85
N CYS A 298 -31.87 1.33 -15.13
CA CYS A 298 -32.91 0.72 -15.97
C CYS A 298 -33.14 -0.74 -15.56
N GLU A 299 -34.41 -1.13 -15.41
CA GLU A 299 -34.81 -2.48 -14.96
C GLU A 299 -34.31 -3.61 -15.89
N ASP A 300 -34.27 -3.36 -17.21
CA ASP A 300 -33.91 -4.38 -18.21
C ASP A 300 -32.41 -4.47 -18.56
N CYS A 301 -31.65 -3.38 -18.39
CA CYS A 301 -30.26 -3.30 -18.88
C CYS A 301 -29.28 -2.64 -17.89
N GLU A 302 -29.73 -2.39 -16.67
CA GLU A 302 -28.97 -1.85 -15.53
C GLU A 302 -28.25 -0.51 -15.77
N HIS A 303 -28.44 0.13 -16.94
CA HIS A 303 -27.82 1.41 -17.25
C HIS A 303 -28.37 2.54 -16.37
N PRO A 304 -27.49 3.38 -15.77
CA PRO A 304 -27.91 4.46 -14.90
C PRO A 304 -28.60 5.60 -15.66
N ARG A 305 -29.54 6.24 -14.97
CA ARG A 305 -30.23 7.44 -15.44
C ARG A 305 -29.27 8.64 -15.45
N LEU A 306 -29.08 9.24 -16.63
CA LEU A 306 -28.38 10.51 -16.78
C LEU A 306 -29.30 11.68 -16.44
N GLU A 307 -28.88 12.58 -15.55
CA GLU A 307 -29.59 13.82 -15.25
C GLU A 307 -29.16 14.95 -16.20
N SER A 308 -30.14 15.65 -16.78
CA SER A 308 -29.93 16.88 -17.53
C SER A 308 -29.93 18.08 -16.58
N VAL A 309 -28.80 18.77 -16.43
CA VAL A 309 -28.72 19.97 -15.60
C VAL A 309 -29.34 21.17 -16.34
N SER A 310 -30.51 21.61 -15.89
CA SER A 310 -31.07 22.93 -16.22
C SER A 310 -30.75 23.92 -15.09
N SER A 311 -30.20 25.08 -15.46
CA SER A 311 -29.63 26.07 -14.56
C SER A 311 -30.65 27.04 -13.93
N THR A 312 -30.53 27.29 -12.63
CA THR A 312 -30.74 28.59 -11.96
C THR A 312 -30.09 28.58 -10.58
N ALA A 313 -29.54 29.71 -10.12
CA ALA A 313 -28.90 29.86 -8.81
C ALA A 313 -29.85 30.48 -7.77
N ASP A 314 -29.72 30.08 -6.50
CA ASP A 314 -29.82 30.99 -5.35
C ASP A 314 -29.16 30.38 -4.09
N GLU A 315 -28.82 31.21 -3.10
CA GLU A 315 -28.15 30.82 -1.85
C GLU A 315 -29.10 30.22 -0.80
N SER A 316 -28.64 29.19 -0.07
CA SER A 316 -28.63 29.10 1.41
C SER A 316 -28.47 27.65 1.92
N GLN A 317 -27.55 27.43 2.86
CA GLN A 317 -27.35 26.12 3.51
C GLN A 317 -28.35 25.90 4.67
N PRO A 318 -28.57 24.63 5.07
CA PRO A 318 -27.82 24.18 6.25
C PRO A 318 -27.23 22.77 6.14
N ALA A 319 -25.93 22.65 6.45
CA ALA A 319 -25.24 21.48 6.99
C ALA A 319 -25.67 20.07 6.51
N THR A 320 -25.61 19.81 5.21
CA THR A 320 -25.60 18.43 4.68
C THR A 320 -24.18 17.85 4.77
N ILE A 321 -24.05 16.64 5.30
CA ILE A 321 -22.78 15.91 5.50
C ILE A 321 -21.92 15.94 4.22
N THR A 322 -20.82 16.69 4.25
CA THR A 322 -19.97 17.00 3.08
C THR A 322 -19.01 15.89 2.69
N GLU A 323 -18.81 14.89 3.54
CA GLU A 323 -17.78 13.85 3.40
C GLU A 323 -18.29 12.47 3.85
N TRP A 324 -17.73 11.40 3.30
CA TRP A 324 -17.99 10.03 3.75
C TRP A 324 -16.71 9.22 3.92
N GLN A 325 -16.66 8.47 5.02
CA GLN A 325 -15.54 7.58 5.30
C GLN A 325 -15.73 6.21 4.63
N CYS A 326 -14.76 5.80 3.83
CA CYS A 326 -14.78 4.51 3.16
C CYS A 326 -14.63 3.35 4.17
N LYS A 327 -15.61 2.45 4.20
CA LYS A 327 -15.62 1.31 5.15
C LYS A 327 -14.61 0.19 4.82
N SER A 328 -13.86 0.30 3.71
CA SER A 328 -12.78 -0.63 3.36
C SER A 328 -11.38 -0.11 3.76
N CYS A 329 -11.06 1.16 3.50
CA CYS A 329 -9.71 1.73 3.74
C CYS A 329 -9.70 2.95 4.68
N THR A 330 -10.84 3.33 5.26
CA THR A 330 -11.02 4.45 6.20
C THR A 330 -10.72 5.86 5.69
N MET A 331 -10.45 6.04 4.39
CA MET A 331 -10.28 7.36 3.76
C MET A 331 -11.58 8.18 3.79
N LEU A 332 -11.47 9.49 4.05
CA LEU A 332 -12.57 10.45 3.88
C LEU A 332 -12.62 10.93 2.43
N ASN A 333 -13.79 10.82 1.80
CA ASN A 333 -14.02 11.21 0.41
C ASN A 333 -15.13 12.26 0.36
N ALA A 334 -15.12 13.15 -0.63
CA ALA A 334 -16.19 14.14 -0.82
C ALA A 334 -17.56 13.46 -1.01
N ALA A 335 -18.64 14.10 -0.55
CA ALA A 335 -20.01 13.57 -0.66
C ALA A 335 -20.48 13.31 -2.10
N SER A 336 -19.89 14.01 -3.08
CA SER A 336 -20.08 13.83 -4.52
C SER A 336 -19.34 12.61 -5.09
N SER A 337 -18.32 12.09 -4.40
CA SER A 337 -17.55 10.95 -4.89
C SER A 337 -18.28 9.64 -4.60
N ILE A 338 -18.54 8.85 -5.64
CA ILE A 338 -19.26 7.57 -5.56
C ILE A 338 -18.30 6.42 -5.23
N LEU A 339 -17.03 6.55 -5.61
CA LEU A 339 -15.95 5.58 -5.37
C LEU A 339 -14.94 6.17 -4.38
N CYS A 340 -14.28 5.32 -3.59
CA CYS A 340 -13.22 5.78 -2.70
C CYS A 340 -11.94 6.11 -3.49
N GLU A 341 -11.36 7.30 -3.32
CA GLU A 341 -10.19 7.75 -4.09
C GLU A 341 -8.92 6.88 -3.90
N VAL A 342 -8.81 6.20 -2.75
CA VAL A 342 -7.65 5.36 -2.39
C VAL A 342 -7.80 3.88 -2.74
N CYS A 343 -9.03 3.36 -2.86
CA CYS A 343 -9.26 1.92 -3.08
C CYS A 343 -10.36 1.60 -4.11
N GLU A 344 -10.86 2.63 -4.80
CA GLU A 344 -11.85 2.59 -5.89
C GLU A 344 -13.18 1.89 -5.57
N ARG A 345 -13.41 1.53 -4.31
CA ARG A 345 -14.63 0.84 -3.88
C ARG A 345 -15.82 1.79 -3.79
N PRO A 346 -17.01 1.37 -4.26
CA PRO A 346 -18.23 2.14 -4.10
C PRO A 346 -18.56 2.47 -2.65
N ARG A 347 -19.16 3.65 -2.42
CA ARG A 347 -19.63 4.15 -1.11
C ARG A 347 -20.50 3.18 -0.32
N LEU A 348 -21.18 2.26 -1.00
CA LEU A 348 -22.08 1.25 -0.43
C LEU A 348 -21.48 -0.16 -0.39
N ALA A 349 -20.24 -0.38 -0.84
CA ALA A 349 -19.63 -1.70 -0.86
C ALA A 349 -19.33 -2.21 0.56
N THR A 350 -20.02 -3.29 0.96
CA THR A 350 -19.76 -4.00 2.22
C THR A 350 -18.43 -4.76 2.17
N ARG A 351 -17.81 -4.91 3.35
CA ARG A 351 -16.53 -5.62 3.50
C ARG A 351 -16.63 -7.07 3.00
N PRO A 352 -15.68 -7.57 2.17
CA PRO A 352 -15.64 -8.98 1.79
C PRO A 352 -15.48 -9.89 3.02
N PRO A 353 -15.99 -11.14 2.99
CA PRO A 353 -15.69 -12.13 4.02
C PRO A 353 -14.19 -12.42 4.01
N VAL A 354 -13.53 -12.23 5.16
CA VAL A 354 -12.11 -12.57 5.32
C VAL A 354 -12.04 -14.01 5.82
N THR A 355 -11.41 -14.88 5.04
CA THR A 355 -10.97 -16.21 5.48
C THR A 355 -10.02 -16.07 6.67
N PRO A 356 -10.26 -16.76 7.81
CA PRO A 356 -9.49 -16.52 9.03
C PRO A 356 -8.12 -17.19 8.99
N SER A 357 -7.06 -16.39 8.87
CA SER A 357 -5.71 -16.75 9.34
C SER A 357 -5.43 -16.01 10.65
N HIS A 358 -5.12 -16.78 11.69
CA HIS A 358 -5.01 -16.37 13.10
C HIS A 358 -4.26 -15.05 13.38
N PRO A 359 -4.78 -14.18 14.26
CA PRO A 359 -3.98 -13.28 15.07
C PRO A 359 -3.49 -13.97 16.37
N PRO A 360 -2.27 -13.69 16.85
CA PRO A 360 -1.79 -14.17 18.14
C PRO A 360 -2.15 -13.18 19.26
N ILE A 361 -3.03 -13.57 20.20
CA ILE A 361 -3.20 -12.85 21.47
C ILE A 361 -3.27 -13.84 22.63
N THR A 362 -2.36 -13.66 23.58
CA THR A 362 -2.33 -14.34 24.88
C THR A 362 -3.50 -13.89 25.77
N PRO A 363 -4.09 -14.79 26.59
CA PRO A 363 -5.28 -14.49 27.38
C PRO A 363 -4.98 -13.63 28.62
N PRO A 364 -5.98 -12.89 29.15
CA PRO A 364 -5.86 -12.23 30.44
C PRO A 364 -5.81 -13.28 31.57
N ARG A 365 -4.88 -13.09 32.51
CA ARG A 365 -4.66 -13.97 33.67
C ARG A 365 -5.62 -13.64 34.82
N PRO A 366 -6.51 -14.56 35.27
CA PRO A 366 -7.15 -14.46 36.58
C PRO A 366 -6.17 -14.86 37.69
N PRO A 367 -6.37 -14.42 38.95
CA PRO A 367 -5.52 -14.82 40.07
C PRO A 367 -5.68 -16.32 40.39
N ALA A 368 -4.58 -16.95 40.80
CA ALA A 368 -4.52 -18.40 41.04
C ALA A 368 -5.15 -18.81 42.38
N PRO A 369 -5.70 -20.04 42.43
CA PRO A 369 -5.65 -20.88 43.62
C PRO A 369 -4.85 -22.18 43.36
N VAL A 370 -3.63 -22.21 43.91
CA VAL A 370 -3.05 -23.31 44.73
C VAL A 370 -3.42 -24.78 44.40
N LEU A 371 -2.38 -25.52 43.94
CA LEU A 371 -2.08 -26.96 44.10
C LEU A 371 -2.88 -28.05 43.34
N GLY A 372 -2.13 -28.82 42.53
CA GLY A 372 -2.46 -30.17 42.02
C GLY A 372 -1.33 -30.70 41.12
N MET A 373 -0.70 -31.82 41.47
CA MET A 373 0.46 -32.42 40.74
C MET A 373 0.01 -33.46 39.70
N PRO A 374 0.83 -33.78 38.68
CA PRO A 374 0.41 -34.60 37.53
C PRO A 374 0.38 -36.11 37.83
N GLY A 375 -0.69 -36.80 37.41
CA GLY A 375 -0.75 -38.27 37.49
C GLY A 375 -2.13 -38.95 37.42
N ASP A 376 -3.18 -38.27 36.93
CA ASP A 376 -4.56 -38.81 36.96
C ASP A 376 -5.07 -39.24 35.57
N PRO A 377 -5.42 -40.54 35.33
CA PRO A 377 -5.91 -41.03 34.05
C PRO A 377 -7.17 -40.34 33.51
N ASP A 378 -8.03 -39.82 34.40
CA ASP A 378 -9.33 -39.23 34.02
C ASP A 378 -9.21 -37.81 33.42
N SER A 379 -7.99 -37.30 33.25
CA SER A 379 -7.72 -35.98 32.66
C SER A 379 -7.62 -35.97 31.12
N GLN A 380 -7.97 -37.06 30.44
CA GLN A 380 -7.84 -37.20 28.97
C GLN A 380 -9.15 -37.66 28.32
N TRP A 381 -9.44 -37.20 27.10
CA TRP A 381 -10.57 -37.69 26.29
C TRP A 381 -10.19 -37.88 24.81
N VAL A 382 -10.63 -38.99 24.24
CA VAL A 382 -10.40 -39.33 22.83
C VAL A 382 -11.51 -38.75 21.98
N CYS A 383 -11.16 -37.99 20.94
CA CYS A 383 -12.12 -37.44 19.99
C CYS A 383 -12.78 -38.56 19.18
N GLN A 384 -14.12 -38.64 19.20
CA GLN A 384 -14.85 -39.68 18.48
C GLN A 384 -14.80 -39.52 16.95
N PHE A 385 -14.45 -38.34 16.45
CA PHE A 385 -14.38 -38.04 15.01
C PHE A 385 -13.01 -38.30 14.39
N CYS A 386 -11.92 -37.85 15.04
CA CYS A 386 -10.55 -37.97 14.52
C CYS A 386 -9.62 -38.87 15.34
N THR A 387 -10.12 -39.47 16.45
CA THR A 387 -9.38 -40.35 17.37
C THR A 387 -8.18 -39.72 18.12
N TYR A 388 -7.98 -38.41 18.02
CA TYR A 388 -6.94 -37.69 18.75
C TYR A 388 -7.24 -37.61 20.25
N VAL A 389 -6.20 -37.68 21.09
CA VAL A 389 -6.31 -37.64 22.56
C VAL A 389 -6.10 -36.21 23.05
N ASN A 390 -7.11 -35.65 23.70
CA ASN A 390 -7.15 -34.26 24.16
C ASN A 390 -7.08 -34.21 25.70
N TYR A 391 -6.49 -33.17 26.26
CA TYR A 391 -6.30 -33.00 27.70
C TYR A 391 -7.34 -32.05 28.31
N SER A 392 -7.89 -32.41 29.47
CA SER A 392 -8.78 -31.55 30.27
C SER A 392 -8.04 -30.26 30.68
N PRO A 393 -8.64 -29.06 30.60
CA PRO A 393 -10.08 -28.78 30.44
C PRO A 393 -10.54 -28.48 29.01
N ALA A 394 -9.83 -28.90 27.96
CA ALA A 394 -10.24 -28.62 26.57
C ALA A 394 -11.59 -29.28 26.23
N ILE A 395 -12.57 -28.48 25.81
CA ILE A 395 -13.91 -28.92 25.39
C ILE A 395 -14.07 -29.02 23.86
N VAL A 396 -13.04 -28.70 23.10
CA VAL A 396 -12.94 -28.86 21.64
C VAL A 396 -11.68 -29.68 21.32
N CYS A 397 -11.69 -30.43 20.23
CA CYS A 397 -10.55 -31.25 19.85
C CYS A 397 -9.51 -30.43 19.09
N GLU A 398 -8.28 -30.41 19.58
CA GLU A 398 -7.16 -29.58 19.05
C GLU A 398 -6.79 -29.88 17.59
N MET A 399 -7.10 -31.08 17.07
CA MET A 399 -6.78 -31.51 15.71
C MET A 399 -7.92 -31.34 14.69
N CYS A 400 -9.13 -30.98 15.11
CA CYS A 400 -10.27 -30.86 14.19
C CYS A 400 -11.33 -29.81 14.60
N ASP A 401 -11.09 -29.07 15.69
CA ASP A 401 -11.95 -28.02 16.28
C ASP A 401 -13.39 -28.43 16.62
N LEU A 402 -13.74 -29.71 16.49
CA LEU A 402 -15.04 -30.24 16.88
C LEU A 402 -15.18 -30.33 18.40
N ALA A 403 -16.32 -29.88 18.91
CA ALA A 403 -16.66 -29.95 20.33
C ALA A 403 -16.72 -31.40 20.83
N ARG A 404 -16.29 -31.61 22.08
CA ARG A 404 -16.53 -32.84 22.83
C ARG A 404 -18.05 -33.04 22.93
N PRO A 405 -18.61 -34.18 22.47
CA PRO A 405 -20.04 -34.44 22.59
C PRO A 405 -20.49 -34.37 24.06
N GLU A 406 -21.56 -33.64 24.35
CA GLU A 406 -22.18 -33.66 25.68
C GLU A 406 -22.65 -35.09 26.01
N PRO A 407 -22.47 -35.56 27.26
CA PRO A 407 -23.08 -36.80 27.70
C PRO A 407 -24.61 -36.69 27.59
N ALA A 408 -25.24 -37.65 26.92
CA ALA A 408 -26.70 -37.69 26.82
C ALA A 408 -27.35 -37.64 28.22
N PRO A 409 -28.46 -36.91 28.41
CA PRO A 409 -29.11 -36.79 29.71
C PRO A 409 -29.55 -38.17 30.22
N LEU A 410 -28.99 -38.56 31.37
CA LEU A 410 -29.32 -39.83 32.03
C LEU A 410 -30.84 -39.91 32.33
N PRO A 411 -31.49 -41.06 32.09
CA PRO A 411 -32.90 -41.22 32.37
C PRO A 411 -33.21 -41.08 33.87
N VAL A 412 -34.42 -40.61 34.15
CA VAL A 412 -34.90 -40.16 35.47
C VAL A 412 -34.80 -41.25 36.54
N LYS A 413 -34.37 -40.83 37.75
CA LYS A 413 -34.34 -41.67 38.96
C LYS A 413 -35.71 -42.29 39.27
N LEU A 414 -35.77 -43.61 39.38
CA LEU A 414 -36.72 -44.29 40.27
C LEU A 414 -36.00 -44.78 41.53
N ARG A 415 -36.65 -44.60 42.68
CA ARG A 415 -36.12 -44.97 44.01
C ARG A 415 -36.38 -46.46 44.32
N PRO A 416 -35.62 -47.06 45.25
CA PRO A 416 -35.55 -48.51 45.42
C PRO A 416 -36.63 -49.08 46.36
N PRO A 417 -36.77 -50.41 46.36
CA PRO A 417 -36.75 -51.17 47.61
C PRO A 417 -35.56 -52.15 47.68
N SER A 418 -35.37 -52.74 48.85
CA SER A 418 -34.15 -53.41 49.30
C SER A 418 -34.25 -54.97 49.22
N PRO A 419 -33.38 -55.81 49.83
CA PRO A 419 -32.69 -56.86 49.07
C PRO A 419 -33.11 -58.29 49.44
N VAL A 420 -33.30 -59.18 48.44
CA VAL A 420 -33.57 -60.61 48.70
C VAL A 420 -32.79 -61.57 47.78
N ARG A 421 -31.90 -62.33 48.42
CA ARG A 421 -31.35 -63.68 48.13
C ARG A 421 -30.82 -64.07 46.74
N ARG A 422 -29.60 -64.62 46.78
CA ARG A 422 -28.99 -65.52 45.77
C ARG A 422 -29.83 -66.79 45.57
N VAL A 423 -29.85 -67.31 44.33
CA VAL A 423 -30.07 -68.73 44.00
C VAL A 423 -29.05 -69.13 42.91
N PRO A 424 -28.49 -70.37 42.88
CA PRO A 424 -27.34 -70.70 42.03
C PRO A 424 -27.68 -71.04 40.57
N ALA A 425 -26.63 -71.09 39.74
CA ALA A 425 -26.70 -71.34 38.30
C ALA A 425 -27.09 -72.78 37.90
N LEU A 426 -27.66 -72.92 36.71
CA LEU A 426 -27.74 -74.16 35.92
C LEU A 426 -27.42 -73.87 34.43
N PRO A 427 -27.01 -74.88 33.63
CA PRO A 427 -25.96 -74.68 32.64
C PRO A 427 -26.40 -74.22 31.25
N ILE A 428 -25.46 -73.57 30.57
CA ILE A 428 -25.54 -73.11 29.19
C ILE A 428 -25.60 -74.30 28.22
N LYS A 429 -26.58 -74.28 27.30
CA LYS A 429 -26.44 -74.93 25.98
C LYS A 429 -26.01 -73.86 24.97
N PRO A 430 -25.14 -74.19 24.00
CA PRO A 430 -24.71 -73.21 23.01
C PRO A 430 -25.88 -72.80 22.11
N LYS A 431 -25.96 -71.51 21.81
CA LYS A 431 -26.92 -70.90 20.88
C LYS A 431 -26.12 -70.24 19.75
N GLU A 432 -26.67 -70.27 18.55
CA GLU A 432 -26.06 -69.75 17.32
C GLU A 432 -25.66 -68.25 17.44
N PRO A 433 -24.64 -67.80 16.68
CA PRO A 433 -24.12 -66.44 16.79
C PRO A 433 -25.19 -65.39 16.45
N THR A 434 -25.20 -64.28 17.17
CA THR A 434 -26.19 -63.21 17.01
C THR A 434 -25.81 -62.26 15.86
N PRO A 435 -26.77 -61.47 15.33
CA PRO A 435 -26.50 -60.52 14.25
C PRO A 435 -25.38 -59.51 14.54
N GLU A 436 -25.18 -59.17 15.82
CA GLU A 436 -24.13 -58.25 16.29
C GLU A 436 -22.71 -58.77 16.00
N ASP A 437 -22.50 -60.10 16.00
CA ASP A 437 -21.21 -60.71 15.64
C ASP A 437 -20.91 -60.61 14.13
N LEU A 438 -21.95 -60.64 13.28
CA LEU A 438 -21.80 -60.55 11.82
C LEU A 438 -21.38 -59.14 11.37
N ASP A 439 -21.99 -58.10 11.94
CA ASP A 439 -21.59 -56.71 11.63
C ASP A 439 -20.19 -56.40 12.22
N SER A 440 -19.87 -56.90 13.42
CA SER A 440 -18.52 -56.82 14.01
C SER A 440 -17.47 -57.50 13.12
N TRP A 441 -17.79 -58.68 12.56
CA TRP A 441 -16.94 -59.39 11.62
C TRP A 441 -16.78 -58.64 10.29
N ARG A 442 -17.89 -58.14 9.71
CA ARG A 442 -17.88 -57.34 8.48
C ARG A 442 -17.04 -56.08 8.61
N GLN A 443 -17.17 -55.36 9.73
CA GLN A 443 -16.36 -54.16 10.01
C GLN A 443 -14.86 -54.48 10.11
N ARG A 444 -14.48 -55.61 10.72
CA ARG A 444 -13.08 -56.06 10.76
C ARG A 444 -12.56 -56.41 9.37
N LEU A 445 -13.33 -57.18 8.59
CA LEU A 445 -12.95 -57.55 7.22
C LEU A 445 -12.75 -56.31 6.34
N MET A 446 -13.71 -55.38 6.33
CA MET A 446 -13.60 -54.11 5.58
C MET A 446 -12.40 -53.27 6.03
N LYS A 447 -12.06 -53.26 7.33
CA LYS A 447 -10.88 -52.58 7.86
C LYS A 447 -9.59 -53.24 7.40
N GLU A 448 -9.51 -54.57 7.41
CA GLU A 448 -8.34 -55.32 6.95
C GLU A 448 -8.12 -55.20 5.44
N GLU A 449 -9.19 -55.28 4.63
CA GLU A 449 -9.15 -55.06 3.19
C GLU A 449 -8.77 -53.61 2.84
N GLY A 450 -9.36 -52.64 3.53
CA GLY A 450 -9.02 -51.21 3.39
C GLY A 450 -7.55 -50.93 3.73
N LEU A 451 -7.02 -51.53 4.81
CA LEU A 451 -5.60 -51.39 5.16
C LEU A 451 -4.66 -52.04 4.13
N LYS A 452 -5.04 -53.19 3.56
CA LYS A 452 -4.29 -53.82 2.46
C LYS A 452 -4.26 -52.92 1.22
N LEU A 453 -5.39 -52.34 0.83
CA LEU A 453 -5.47 -51.41 -0.30
C LEU A 453 -4.64 -50.13 -0.06
N ILE A 454 -4.74 -49.51 1.12
CA ILE A 454 -3.93 -48.33 1.49
C ILE A 454 -2.43 -48.65 1.40
N GLN A 455 -2.02 -49.85 1.81
CA GLN A 455 -0.62 -50.28 1.72
C GLN A 455 -0.14 -50.44 0.27
N LEU A 456 -1.00 -50.92 -0.64
CA LEU A 456 -0.70 -50.99 -2.08
C LEU A 456 -0.64 -49.60 -2.73
N ILE A 457 -1.55 -48.69 -2.38
CA ILE A 457 -1.55 -47.30 -2.88
C ILE A 457 -0.24 -46.61 -2.46
N ARG A 458 0.15 -46.70 -1.18
CA ARG A 458 1.42 -46.13 -0.68
C ARG A 458 2.68 -46.71 -1.34
N ASP A 459 2.64 -47.95 -1.80
CA ASP A 459 3.73 -48.55 -2.59
C ASP A 459 3.73 -48.07 -4.05
N GLY A 460 2.55 -47.82 -4.63
CA GLY A 460 2.36 -47.20 -5.93
C GLY A 460 2.83 -45.75 -5.98
N GLU A 461 2.42 -44.92 -5.02
CA GLU A 461 2.81 -43.51 -4.91
C GLU A 461 4.34 -43.36 -4.83
N LYS A 462 5.01 -44.20 -4.02
CA LYS A 462 6.49 -44.28 -3.95
C LYS A 462 7.16 -44.65 -5.28
N LYS A 463 6.41 -45.19 -6.24
CA LYS A 463 6.86 -45.61 -7.58
C LYS A 463 6.30 -44.70 -8.69
N GLY A 464 5.65 -43.59 -8.35
CA GLY A 464 5.07 -42.63 -9.29
C GLY A 464 3.78 -43.10 -9.95
N VAL A 465 3.03 -44.00 -9.31
CA VAL A 465 1.75 -44.54 -9.79
C VAL A 465 0.61 -43.92 -8.97
N SER A 466 -0.45 -43.47 -9.64
CA SER A 466 -1.63 -42.87 -8.98
C SER A 466 -2.50 -43.90 -8.23
N PRO A 467 -3.25 -43.49 -7.20
CA PRO A 467 -4.21 -44.36 -6.50
C PRO A 467 -5.21 -45.02 -7.45
N GLU A 468 -5.69 -44.30 -8.46
CA GLU A 468 -6.64 -44.76 -9.47
C GLU A 468 -6.04 -45.87 -10.35
N GLU A 469 -4.77 -45.74 -10.75
CA GLU A 469 -4.05 -46.79 -11.48
C GLU A 469 -3.84 -48.04 -10.63
N VAL A 470 -3.45 -47.88 -9.35
CA VAL A 470 -3.26 -49.02 -8.42
C VAL A 470 -4.59 -49.75 -8.22
N TYR A 471 -5.67 -49.03 -7.94
CA TYR A 471 -6.98 -49.62 -7.72
C TYR A 471 -7.55 -50.29 -8.98
N THR A 472 -7.42 -49.64 -10.14
CA THR A 472 -7.94 -50.16 -11.41
C THR A 472 -7.15 -51.38 -11.87
N SER A 473 -5.81 -51.36 -11.77
CA SER A 473 -5.00 -52.55 -12.09
C SER A 473 -5.23 -53.71 -11.13
N MET A 474 -5.44 -53.46 -9.84
CA MET A 474 -5.82 -54.50 -8.88
C MET A 474 -7.16 -55.16 -9.27
N ARG A 475 -8.15 -54.37 -9.73
CA ARG A 475 -9.44 -54.89 -10.19
C ARG A 475 -9.36 -55.67 -11.50
N VAL A 476 -8.45 -55.31 -12.42
CA VAL A 476 -8.28 -55.98 -13.72
C VAL A 476 -7.37 -57.22 -13.64
N ALA A 477 -6.37 -57.22 -12.75
CA ALA A 477 -5.45 -58.35 -12.57
C ALA A 477 -6.09 -59.55 -11.85
N GLY A 478 -7.15 -59.33 -11.06
CA GLY A 478 -7.84 -60.37 -10.29
C GLY A 478 -6.94 -61.07 -9.27
N ASP A 479 -7.18 -62.36 -9.01
CA ASP A 479 -6.39 -63.20 -8.08
C ASP A 479 -4.97 -63.54 -8.60
N SER A 480 -4.51 -62.89 -9.68
CA SER A 480 -3.14 -63.03 -10.15
C SER A 480 -2.18 -62.51 -9.08
N ASN A 481 -1.22 -63.34 -8.64
CA ASN A 481 -0.15 -62.97 -7.68
C ASN A 481 0.87 -61.95 -8.23
N ILE A 482 0.47 -61.08 -9.15
CA ILE A 482 1.28 -60.03 -9.78
C ILE A 482 1.00 -58.71 -9.05
N LEU A 483 2.04 -58.10 -8.50
CA LEU A 483 1.94 -56.80 -7.84
C LEU A 483 1.37 -55.74 -8.82
N PRO A 484 0.39 -54.90 -8.43
CA PRO A 484 -0.22 -53.90 -9.32
C PRO A 484 0.80 -53.04 -10.09
N CYS A 485 1.82 -52.55 -9.39
CA CYS A 485 2.92 -51.75 -9.96
C CYS A 485 3.79 -52.48 -11.00
N LYS A 486 3.76 -53.82 -11.04
CA LYS A 486 4.42 -54.65 -12.06
C LYS A 486 3.49 -54.82 -13.26
N TRP A 487 2.22 -55.17 -13.03
CA TRP A 487 1.19 -55.30 -14.06
C TRP A 487 1.03 -54.02 -14.88
N LEU A 488 1.01 -52.85 -14.22
CA LEU A 488 0.95 -51.53 -14.86
C LEU A 488 2.15 -51.21 -15.77
N LYS A 489 3.28 -51.90 -15.60
CA LYS A 489 4.49 -51.71 -16.43
C LYS A 489 4.57 -52.69 -17.59
N THR A 490 3.97 -53.88 -17.48
CA THR A 490 4.06 -54.94 -18.50
C THR A 490 2.78 -55.05 -19.33
N GLU A 491 1.61 -55.11 -18.69
CA GLU A 491 0.33 -55.42 -19.35
C GLU A 491 -0.42 -54.17 -19.79
N LEU A 492 -0.42 -53.10 -18.98
CA LEU A 492 -1.18 -51.89 -19.29
C LEU A 492 -0.86 -51.31 -20.69
N PRO A 493 0.41 -51.18 -21.14
CA PRO A 493 0.69 -50.64 -22.47
C PRO A 493 0.02 -51.42 -23.61
N LEU A 494 -0.02 -52.75 -23.50
CA LEU A 494 -0.67 -53.64 -24.46
C LEU A 494 -2.20 -53.49 -24.41
N LEU A 495 -2.76 -53.37 -23.20
CA LEU A 495 -4.20 -53.14 -22.99
C LEU A 495 -4.65 -51.80 -23.57
N LEU A 496 -3.85 -50.73 -23.39
CA LEU A 496 -4.14 -49.42 -23.95
C LEU A 496 -4.09 -49.42 -25.47
N ASP A 497 -3.12 -50.12 -26.08
CA ASP A 497 -3.08 -50.26 -27.53
C ASP A 497 -4.24 -51.12 -28.06
N HIS A 498 -4.70 -52.12 -27.32
CA HIS A 498 -5.94 -52.84 -27.65
C HIS A 498 -7.17 -51.91 -27.60
N ILE A 499 -7.35 -51.12 -26.55
CA ILE A 499 -8.46 -50.13 -26.44
C ILE A 499 -8.44 -49.16 -27.63
N ARG A 500 -7.26 -48.67 -28.03
CA ARG A 500 -7.09 -47.76 -29.19
C ARG A 500 -7.47 -48.44 -30.51
N MET A 501 -7.14 -49.71 -30.69
CA MET A 501 -7.51 -50.47 -31.89
C MET A 501 -8.99 -50.85 -31.90
N PHE A 502 -9.55 -51.23 -30.76
CA PHE A 502 -10.97 -51.59 -30.61
C PHE A 502 -11.88 -50.38 -30.84
N SER A 503 -11.48 -49.20 -30.37
CA SER A 503 -12.18 -47.93 -30.65
C SER A 503 -12.42 -47.74 -32.15
N ARG A 504 -11.40 -47.95 -33.00
CA ARG A 504 -11.51 -47.82 -34.47
C ARG A 504 -12.54 -48.78 -35.09
N SER A 505 -12.78 -49.93 -34.45
CA SER A 505 -13.81 -50.89 -34.89
C SER A 505 -15.22 -50.49 -34.43
N CYS A 506 -15.34 -49.73 -33.34
CA CYS A 506 -16.63 -49.24 -32.84
C CYS A 506 -17.20 -48.08 -33.67
N GLU A 507 -16.36 -47.31 -34.39
CA GLU A 507 -16.83 -46.25 -35.29
C GLU A 507 -17.72 -46.83 -36.41
N GLY A 508 -17.30 -47.93 -37.03
CA GLY A 508 -18.01 -48.58 -38.15
C GLY A 508 -19.26 -49.41 -37.78
N SER A 509 -19.75 -49.34 -36.54
CA SER A 509 -20.95 -50.07 -36.09
C SER A 509 -22.08 -49.18 -35.53
N ALA A 510 -21.95 -47.86 -35.69
CA ALA A 510 -22.92 -46.88 -35.22
C ALA A 510 -23.96 -46.41 -36.28
N GLU A 511 -23.83 -46.84 -37.54
CA GLU A 511 -24.75 -46.46 -38.63
C GLU A 511 -25.47 -47.67 -39.24
N ASP A 512 -26.57 -48.11 -38.64
CA ASP A 512 -27.63 -48.85 -39.33
C ASP A 512 -28.82 -47.92 -39.60
N SER A 513 -28.70 -47.13 -40.67
CA SER A 513 -29.77 -46.33 -41.26
C SER A 513 -29.39 -46.02 -42.70
N GLY A 514 -29.74 -46.93 -43.60
CA GLY A 514 -29.17 -47.00 -44.95
C GLY A 514 -29.32 -45.72 -45.78
N ASN A 515 -28.17 -45.24 -46.29
CA ASN A 515 -28.03 -44.53 -47.55
C ASN A 515 -26.70 -44.96 -48.19
N GLU A 516 -26.70 -45.29 -49.48
CA GLU A 516 -25.45 -45.52 -50.21
C GLU A 516 -24.67 -44.19 -50.34
N VAL A 517 -23.39 -44.19 -49.95
CA VAL A 517 -22.52 -43.02 -50.12
C VAL A 517 -21.18 -43.41 -50.78
N ASP A 518 -20.79 -42.54 -51.70
CA ASP A 518 -19.63 -42.53 -52.59
C ASP A 518 -18.27 -42.91 -51.92
N PRO A 519 -17.48 -43.86 -52.47
CA PRO A 519 -16.21 -44.33 -51.88
C PRO A 519 -15.05 -43.30 -51.85
N THR A 520 -15.26 -42.05 -52.26
CA THR A 520 -14.17 -41.07 -52.45
C THR A 520 -13.93 -40.10 -51.29
N LYS A 521 -14.68 -40.20 -50.19
CA LYS A 521 -14.33 -39.48 -48.95
C LYS A 521 -13.45 -40.37 -48.08
N THR A 522 -12.18 -40.01 -47.97
CA THR A 522 -11.24 -40.64 -47.03
C THR A 522 -11.75 -40.45 -45.60
N GLU A 523 -12.33 -41.49 -45.01
CA GLU A 523 -12.70 -41.51 -43.59
C GLU A 523 -11.44 -41.21 -42.76
N SER A 524 -11.48 -40.09 -42.03
CA SER A 524 -10.39 -39.65 -41.16
C SER A 524 -10.39 -40.49 -39.88
N VAL A 525 -9.94 -41.74 -39.99
CA VAL A 525 -9.97 -42.73 -38.89
C VAL A 525 -9.36 -42.12 -37.62
N VAL A 526 -10.16 -41.98 -36.56
CA VAL A 526 -9.80 -41.17 -35.40
C VAL A 526 -8.71 -41.86 -34.60
N GLN A 527 -7.48 -41.34 -34.71
CA GLN A 527 -6.32 -41.91 -34.01
C GLN A 527 -6.21 -41.39 -32.57
N LEU A 528 -6.82 -42.11 -31.65
CA LEU A 528 -6.68 -41.88 -30.21
C LEU A 528 -5.22 -42.04 -29.74
N SER A 529 -4.82 -41.20 -28.78
CA SER A 529 -3.55 -41.31 -28.07
C SER A 529 -3.59 -42.38 -26.96
N ARG A 530 -2.42 -42.77 -26.44
CA ARG A 530 -2.35 -43.62 -25.23
C ARG A 530 -2.82 -42.90 -23.96
N GLY A 531 -2.76 -41.57 -23.92
CA GLY A 531 -3.26 -40.76 -22.80
C GLY A 531 -4.78 -40.88 -22.66
N GLU A 532 -5.50 -40.76 -23.78
CA GLU A 532 -6.97 -40.87 -23.81
C GLU A 532 -7.46 -42.27 -23.50
N ALA A 533 -6.87 -43.29 -24.12
CA ALA A 533 -7.21 -44.68 -23.82
C ALA A 533 -6.97 -45.00 -22.34
N LYS A 534 -5.93 -44.44 -21.73
CA LYS A 534 -5.64 -44.60 -20.29
C LYS A 534 -6.66 -43.88 -19.44
N GLN A 535 -7.01 -42.64 -19.77
CA GLN A 535 -8.00 -41.88 -19.02
C GLN A 535 -9.38 -42.55 -19.08
N ALA A 536 -9.82 -42.94 -20.28
CA ALA A 536 -11.07 -43.67 -20.47
C ALA A 536 -11.07 -45.04 -19.76
N TRP A 537 -9.94 -45.75 -19.72
CA TRP A 537 -9.79 -47.00 -18.97
C TRP A 537 -9.90 -46.81 -17.45
N LEU A 538 -9.31 -45.74 -16.90
CA LEU A 538 -9.44 -45.37 -15.48
C LEU A 538 -10.89 -44.96 -15.15
N THR A 539 -11.53 -44.12 -15.96
CA THR A 539 -12.93 -43.70 -15.79
C THR A 539 -13.89 -44.89 -15.96
N ALA A 540 -13.62 -45.80 -16.89
CA ALA A 540 -14.34 -47.06 -17.05
C ALA A 540 -14.00 -48.08 -15.95
N GLY A 541 -13.10 -47.77 -15.01
CA GLY A 541 -12.73 -48.65 -13.90
C GLY A 541 -12.25 -50.02 -14.38
N GLY A 542 -11.47 -50.07 -15.45
CA GLY A 542 -10.80 -51.28 -15.93
C GLY A 542 -11.45 -51.99 -17.12
N ASP A 543 -12.71 -51.67 -17.41
CA ASP A 543 -13.52 -52.25 -18.49
C ASP A 543 -13.04 -51.74 -19.86
N THR A 544 -12.53 -52.63 -20.72
CA THR A 544 -11.92 -52.30 -22.02
C THR A 544 -12.94 -51.81 -23.04
N ASP A 545 -14.12 -52.42 -23.09
CA ASP A 545 -15.10 -52.20 -24.14
C ASP A 545 -15.82 -50.88 -23.86
N ARG A 546 -16.15 -50.63 -22.58
CA ARG A 546 -16.65 -49.35 -22.12
C ARG A 546 -15.61 -48.23 -22.26
N ALA A 547 -14.32 -48.52 -22.02
CA ALA A 547 -13.25 -47.55 -22.21
C ALA A 547 -13.10 -47.12 -23.68
N ALA A 548 -13.14 -48.06 -24.62
CA ALA A 548 -13.04 -47.75 -26.05
C ALA A 548 -14.18 -46.85 -26.52
N GLY A 549 -15.43 -47.20 -26.18
CA GLY A 549 -16.60 -46.37 -26.51
C GLY A 549 -16.58 -45.00 -25.81
N GLN A 550 -16.05 -44.90 -24.59
CA GLN A 550 -15.93 -43.62 -23.90
C GLN A 550 -14.83 -42.72 -24.51
N ALA A 551 -13.67 -43.29 -24.86
CA ALA A 551 -12.54 -42.54 -25.41
C ALA A 551 -12.89 -41.81 -26.72
N LEU A 552 -13.71 -42.43 -27.58
CA LEU A 552 -14.24 -41.79 -28.79
C LEU A 552 -15.21 -40.64 -28.48
N ARG A 553 -16.16 -40.84 -27.56
CA ARG A 553 -17.10 -39.78 -27.16
C ARG A 553 -16.37 -38.58 -26.57
N ASP A 554 -15.41 -38.82 -25.68
CA ASP A 554 -14.58 -37.78 -25.08
C ASP A 554 -13.74 -37.04 -26.14
N ARG A 555 -13.26 -37.75 -27.16
CA ARG A 555 -12.53 -37.16 -28.28
C ARG A 555 -13.43 -36.26 -29.13
N LEU A 556 -14.60 -36.74 -29.54
CA LEU A 556 -15.56 -35.97 -30.36
C LEU A 556 -16.05 -34.73 -29.60
N ALA A 557 -16.33 -34.85 -28.30
CA ALA A 557 -16.71 -33.71 -27.46
C ALA A 557 -15.62 -32.62 -27.41
N LYS A 558 -14.35 -33.00 -27.26
CA LYS A 558 -13.21 -32.04 -27.29
C LYS A 558 -13.03 -31.37 -28.64
N VAL A 559 -13.30 -32.07 -29.74
CA VAL A 559 -13.25 -31.49 -31.09
C VAL A 559 -14.39 -30.49 -31.28
N GLN A 560 -15.61 -30.79 -30.82
CA GLN A 560 -16.73 -29.83 -30.80
C GLN A 560 -16.43 -28.60 -29.91
N GLU A 561 -15.73 -28.78 -28.79
CA GLU A 561 -15.30 -27.67 -27.94
C GLU A 561 -14.27 -26.76 -28.65
N LEU A 562 -13.26 -27.33 -29.31
CA LEU A 562 -12.33 -26.57 -30.16
C LEU A 562 -13.04 -25.85 -31.32
N TYR A 563 -14.02 -26.49 -31.97
CA TYR A 563 -14.85 -25.85 -32.99
C TYR A 563 -15.60 -24.64 -32.44
N SER A 564 -16.18 -24.75 -31.23
CA SER A 564 -16.86 -23.64 -30.55
C SER A 564 -15.95 -22.45 -30.22
N LEU A 565 -14.64 -22.69 -30.08
CA LEU A 565 -13.60 -21.67 -29.87
C LEU A 565 -13.09 -21.04 -31.18
N GLY A 566 -13.66 -21.42 -32.33
CA GLY A 566 -13.34 -20.87 -33.65
C GLY A 566 -12.42 -21.72 -34.53
N PHE A 567 -12.03 -22.92 -34.09
CA PHE A 567 -11.14 -23.80 -34.86
C PHE A 567 -11.96 -24.78 -35.72
N SER A 568 -12.30 -24.35 -36.94
CA SER A 568 -13.21 -25.10 -37.83
C SER A 568 -12.58 -26.26 -38.61
N ASP A 569 -11.25 -26.43 -38.58
CA ASP A 569 -10.57 -27.57 -39.22
C ASP A 569 -10.60 -28.79 -38.29
N GLU A 570 -11.59 -29.64 -38.50
CA GLU A 570 -11.82 -30.86 -37.73
C GLU A 570 -10.62 -31.82 -37.78
N ALA A 571 -10.04 -32.04 -38.97
CA ALA A 571 -8.90 -32.93 -39.15
C ALA A 571 -7.66 -32.43 -38.39
N HIS A 572 -7.41 -31.12 -38.45
CA HIS A 572 -6.33 -30.50 -37.68
C HIS A 572 -6.60 -30.56 -36.17
N CYS A 573 -7.85 -30.35 -35.71
CA CYS A 573 -8.25 -30.52 -34.31
C CYS A 573 -8.02 -31.94 -33.81
N HIS A 574 -8.34 -32.97 -34.61
CA HIS A 574 -8.02 -34.36 -34.28
C HIS A 574 -6.50 -34.58 -34.18
N GLU A 575 -5.70 -33.98 -35.06
CA GLU A 575 -4.24 -34.13 -35.00
C GLU A 575 -3.62 -33.43 -33.79
N VAL A 576 -3.97 -32.18 -33.49
CA VAL A 576 -3.40 -31.48 -32.32
C VAL A 576 -3.81 -32.13 -30.99
N LEU A 577 -5.04 -32.65 -30.88
CA LEU A 577 -5.47 -33.45 -29.72
C LEU A 577 -4.74 -34.78 -29.64
N ARG A 578 -4.31 -35.37 -30.76
CA ARG A 578 -3.44 -36.58 -30.74
C ARG A 578 -2.04 -36.22 -30.24
N GLN A 579 -1.48 -35.10 -30.69
CA GLN A 579 -0.17 -34.60 -30.26
C GLN A 579 -0.14 -34.18 -28.77
N SER A 580 -1.22 -33.59 -28.25
CA SER A 580 -1.35 -33.21 -26.84
C SER A 580 -1.69 -34.38 -25.89
N GLY A 581 -1.75 -35.62 -26.39
CA GLY A 581 -2.16 -36.78 -25.58
C GLY A 581 -3.63 -36.75 -25.16
N GLY A 582 -4.47 -35.99 -25.87
CA GLY A 582 -5.88 -35.75 -25.59
C GLY A 582 -6.16 -34.62 -24.61
N ASP A 583 -5.15 -33.85 -24.19
CA ASP A 583 -5.37 -32.64 -23.41
C ASP A 583 -5.89 -31.51 -24.29
N LEU A 584 -7.03 -30.95 -23.90
CA LEU A 584 -7.68 -29.84 -24.60
C LEU A 584 -6.84 -28.56 -24.52
N ARG A 585 -6.23 -28.27 -23.36
CA ARG A 585 -5.43 -27.04 -23.18
C ARG A 585 -4.17 -27.06 -24.04
N GLY A 586 -3.46 -28.19 -24.07
CA GLY A 586 -2.33 -28.43 -24.96
C GLY A 586 -2.70 -28.33 -26.44
N ALA A 587 -3.83 -28.90 -26.85
CA ALA A 587 -4.32 -28.78 -28.23
C ALA A 587 -4.66 -27.32 -28.60
N LEU A 588 -5.35 -26.60 -27.73
CA LEU A 588 -5.67 -25.19 -27.90
C LEU A 588 -4.39 -24.33 -28.01
N ALA A 589 -3.37 -24.59 -27.19
CA ALA A 589 -2.09 -23.88 -27.26
C ALA A 589 -1.34 -24.14 -28.58
N LEU A 590 -1.40 -25.37 -29.11
CA LEU A 590 -0.83 -25.70 -30.44
C LEU A 590 -1.57 -24.97 -31.58
N LEU A 591 -2.90 -24.86 -31.49
CA LEU A 591 -3.73 -24.14 -32.47
C LEU A 591 -3.55 -22.62 -32.41
N GLN A 592 -3.38 -22.05 -31.22
CA GLN A 592 -3.21 -20.61 -31.03
C GLN A 592 -1.80 -20.11 -31.39
N ARG A 593 -0.77 -20.95 -31.27
CA ARG A 593 0.62 -20.53 -31.48
C ARG A 593 0.90 -19.91 -32.87
N PRO A 594 0.45 -20.49 -34.00
CA PRO A 594 0.63 -19.86 -35.32
C PRO A 594 -0.07 -18.50 -35.46
N LEU A 595 -1.17 -18.27 -34.73
CA LEU A 595 -1.90 -16.99 -34.75
C LEU A 595 -1.15 -15.89 -34.00
N LEU A 596 -0.31 -16.26 -33.04
CA LEU A 596 0.48 -15.35 -32.20
C LEU A 596 1.89 -15.09 -32.75
N GLU A 597 2.40 -15.94 -33.64
CA GLU A 597 3.75 -15.80 -34.20
C GLU A 597 4.02 -14.42 -34.86
N PRO A 598 3.10 -13.80 -35.64
CA PRO A 598 3.32 -12.46 -36.19
C PRO A 598 3.48 -11.36 -35.12
N PHE A 599 2.82 -11.51 -33.98
CA PHE A 599 2.98 -10.59 -32.84
C PHE A 599 4.33 -10.82 -32.14
N HIS A 600 4.74 -12.09 -32.01
CA HIS A 600 6.03 -12.46 -31.44
C HIS A 600 7.20 -11.96 -32.31
N GLU A 601 7.13 -12.12 -33.63
CA GLU A 601 8.11 -11.54 -34.56
C GLU A 601 8.16 -10.01 -34.49
N HIS A 602 7.02 -9.33 -34.28
CA HIS A 602 6.96 -7.88 -34.20
C HIS A 602 7.70 -7.29 -32.98
N ILE A 603 7.72 -7.99 -31.84
CA ILE A 603 8.45 -7.59 -30.63
C ILE A 603 9.96 -7.42 -30.90
N TRP A 604 10.50 -8.17 -31.86
CA TRP A 604 11.92 -8.15 -32.22
C TRP A 604 12.22 -7.31 -33.48
N SER A 605 11.29 -6.45 -33.90
CA SER A 605 11.44 -5.63 -35.10
C SER A 605 12.01 -4.24 -34.80
N ASP A 606 13.11 -3.84 -35.46
CA ASP A 606 13.68 -2.48 -35.39
C ASP A 606 12.80 -1.38 -36.05
N LYS A 607 11.57 -1.71 -36.44
CA LYS A 607 10.66 -0.75 -37.08
C LYS A 607 10.04 0.14 -36.00
N PRO A 608 10.07 1.48 -36.14
CA PRO A 608 9.40 2.36 -35.20
C PRO A 608 7.90 2.05 -35.18
N GLU A 609 7.29 2.07 -34.00
CA GLU A 609 5.85 1.92 -33.89
C GLU A 609 5.15 3.01 -34.73
N PRO A 610 4.11 2.66 -35.51
CA PRO A 610 3.35 3.67 -36.23
C PRO A 610 2.72 4.65 -35.23
N PRO A 611 2.59 5.95 -35.57
CA PRO A 611 1.91 6.93 -34.72
C PRO A 611 0.43 6.56 -34.55
N VAL A 612 -0.18 6.99 -33.43
CA VAL A 612 -1.60 6.73 -33.16
C VAL A 612 -2.46 7.54 -34.12
N ASP A 613 -3.18 6.86 -35.01
CA ASP A 613 -4.16 7.49 -35.88
C ASP A 613 -5.44 7.81 -35.10
N ILE A 614 -5.62 9.09 -34.79
CA ILE A 614 -6.77 9.63 -34.06
C ILE A 614 -8.06 9.61 -34.91
N HIS A 615 -7.95 9.52 -36.24
CA HIS A 615 -9.08 9.55 -37.17
C HIS A 615 -9.53 8.17 -37.63
N HIS A 616 -8.97 7.10 -37.04
CA HIS A 616 -9.31 5.72 -37.36
C HIS A 616 -10.81 5.42 -37.10
N PRO A 617 -11.52 4.70 -38.01
CA PRO A 617 -12.97 4.52 -37.92
C PRO A 617 -13.42 3.69 -36.70
N ASP A 618 -12.62 2.71 -36.26
CA ASP A 618 -12.86 2.02 -34.97
C ASP A 618 -12.27 2.85 -33.81
N LYS A 619 -13.16 3.48 -33.04
CA LYS A 619 -12.83 4.22 -31.82
C LYS A 619 -12.28 3.34 -30.69
N GLN A 620 -12.73 2.09 -30.58
CA GLN A 620 -12.23 1.18 -29.54
C GLN A 620 -10.78 0.76 -29.83
N HIS A 621 -10.41 0.56 -31.10
CA HIS A 621 -9.02 0.36 -31.49
C HIS A 621 -8.14 1.53 -31.04
N ILE A 622 -8.56 2.78 -31.26
CA ILE A 622 -7.81 3.95 -30.77
C ILE A 622 -7.73 3.95 -29.24
N CYS A 623 -8.84 3.75 -28.52
CA CYS A 623 -8.83 3.74 -27.05
C CYS A 623 -7.93 2.63 -26.46
N ARG A 624 -7.91 1.43 -27.04
CA ARG A 624 -6.95 0.35 -26.66
C ARG A 624 -5.51 0.80 -26.87
N ARG A 625 -5.22 1.46 -28.00
CA ARG A 625 -3.88 1.90 -28.36
C ARG A 625 -3.40 3.09 -27.51
N LEU A 626 -4.28 4.03 -27.20
CA LEU A 626 -4.02 5.11 -26.24
C LEU A 626 -3.74 4.54 -24.83
N LEU A 627 -4.52 3.54 -24.39
CA LEU A 627 -4.32 2.88 -23.11
C LEU A 627 -2.95 2.19 -23.05
N ALA A 628 -2.58 1.43 -24.08
CA ALA A 628 -1.34 0.66 -24.13
C ALA A 628 -0.07 1.52 -24.31
N VAL A 629 -0.11 2.52 -25.20
CA VAL A 629 1.06 3.36 -25.53
C VAL A 629 1.32 4.42 -24.45
N TYR A 630 0.26 4.98 -23.85
CA TYR A 630 0.37 6.11 -22.93
C TYR A 630 0.01 5.78 -21.47
N ASP A 631 -0.25 4.51 -21.12
CA ASP A 631 -0.55 4.06 -19.76
C ASP A 631 -1.56 4.99 -19.05
N LEU A 632 -2.74 5.16 -19.69
CA LEU A 632 -3.79 6.04 -19.19
C LEU A 632 -4.54 5.36 -18.02
N PRO A 633 -4.94 6.09 -16.97
CA PRO A 633 -5.47 5.47 -15.74
C PRO A 633 -6.74 4.61 -15.91
N SER A 634 -7.53 4.84 -16.95
CA SER A 634 -8.72 4.03 -17.24
C SER A 634 -9.21 4.18 -18.68
N TRP A 635 -10.08 3.27 -19.11
CA TRP A 635 -10.76 3.35 -20.40
C TRP A 635 -11.51 4.69 -20.61
N GLY A 636 -12.17 5.20 -19.56
CA GLY A 636 -12.85 6.50 -19.61
C GLY A 636 -11.90 7.68 -19.81
N ARG A 637 -10.64 7.58 -19.33
CA ARG A 637 -9.59 8.56 -19.66
C ARG A 637 -9.20 8.47 -21.15
N CYS A 638 -9.13 7.27 -21.73
CA CYS A 638 -8.87 7.12 -23.17
C CYS A 638 -9.98 7.73 -24.03
N GLU A 639 -11.24 7.48 -23.68
CA GLU A 639 -12.40 8.08 -24.37
C GLU A 639 -12.42 9.60 -24.21
N LEU A 640 -12.09 10.12 -23.02
CA LEU A 640 -11.97 11.56 -22.78
C LEU A 640 -10.87 12.18 -23.65
N ALA A 641 -9.68 11.59 -23.70
CA ALA A 641 -8.57 12.04 -24.54
C ALA A 641 -8.96 12.05 -26.03
N LEU A 642 -9.52 10.95 -26.54
CA LEU A 642 -10.00 10.86 -27.91
C LEU A 642 -11.08 11.92 -28.22
N SER A 643 -12.01 12.14 -27.29
CA SER A 643 -13.08 13.13 -27.45
C SER A 643 -12.62 14.60 -27.36
N LEU A 644 -11.41 14.86 -26.85
CA LEU A 644 -10.78 16.18 -26.84
C LEU A 644 -9.95 16.41 -28.12
N LEU A 645 -9.25 15.38 -28.59
CA LEU A 645 -8.46 15.42 -29.83
C LEU A 645 -9.33 15.53 -31.09
N LEU A 646 -10.57 15.02 -31.05
CA LEU A 646 -11.54 15.13 -32.12
C LEU A 646 -12.39 16.43 -32.08
N GLU A 647 -12.11 17.38 -31.17
CA GLU A 647 -12.79 18.68 -31.20
C GLU A 647 -12.23 19.56 -32.33
N HIS A 648 -13.12 20.16 -33.12
CA HIS A 648 -12.80 21.07 -34.23
C HIS A 648 -12.01 22.35 -33.83
N SER A 649 -11.80 22.58 -32.53
CA SER A 649 -11.02 23.67 -31.95
C SER A 649 -9.73 23.21 -31.28
N ALA A 650 -9.30 21.96 -31.46
CA ALA A 650 -8.10 21.42 -30.84
C ALA A 650 -6.82 22.00 -31.48
N THR A 651 -6.12 22.85 -30.74
CA THR A 651 -4.77 23.37 -31.09
C THR A 651 -3.65 22.67 -30.30
N TYR A 652 -3.98 21.56 -29.63
CA TYR A 652 -3.12 20.86 -28.66
C TYR A 652 -2.54 19.58 -29.28
N SER A 653 -1.37 19.13 -28.86
CA SER A 653 -0.83 17.84 -29.33
C SER A 653 -1.46 16.66 -28.60
N LEU A 654 -1.25 15.46 -29.14
CA LEU A 654 -1.66 14.19 -28.50
C LEU A 654 -1.06 14.07 -27.09
N GLU A 655 0.22 14.41 -26.94
CA GLU A 655 0.97 14.37 -25.68
C GLU A 655 0.43 15.38 -24.66
N ASP A 656 0.09 16.60 -25.10
CA ASP A 656 -0.50 17.62 -24.24
C ASP A 656 -1.84 17.15 -23.65
N VAL A 657 -2.71 16.59 -24.50
CA VAL A 657 -4.01 16.05 -24.07
C VAL A 657 -3.82 14.83 -23.17
N VAL A 658 -2.95 13.90 -23.53
CA VAL A 658 -2.65 12.71 -22.71
C VAL A 658 -2.17 13.09 -21.31
N GLN A 659 -1.27 14.07 -21.19
CA GLN A 659 -0.78 14.51 -19.88
C GLN A 659 -1.90 15.15 -19.04
N ALA A 660 -2.67 16.07 -19.61
CA ALA A 660 -3.78 16.72 -18.89
C ALA A 660 -4.89 15.72 -18.50
N VAL A 661 -5.18 14.75 -19.36
CA VAL A 661 -6.16 13.66 -19.14
C VAL A 661 -5.61 12.57 -18.22
N ARG A 662 -4.30 12.48 -17.99
CA ARG A 662 -3.73 11.65 -16.90
C ARG A 662 -3.98 12.31 -15.55
N GLU A 663 -3.75 13.61 -15.44
CA GLU A 663 -3.89 14.37 -14.19
C GLU A 663 -5.36 14.59 -13.77
N SER A 664 -6.28 14.86 -14.70
CA SER A 664 -7.69 15.14 -14.40
C SER A 664 -8.69 14.39 -15.28
N HIS A 665 -9.91 14.23 -14.78
CA HIS A 665 -11.07 13.68 -15.48
C HIS A 665 -12.13 14.73 -15.84
N ASP A 666 -11.98 15.97 -15.35
CA ASP A 666 -12.88 17.10 -15.59
C ASP A 666 -12.53 17.73 -16.95
N ARG A 667 -13.46 17.66 -17.92
CA ARG A 667 -13.27 18.16 -19.29
C ARG A 667 -13.03 19.66 -19.31
N GLU A 668 -13.78 20.43 -18.54
CA GLU A 668 -13.73 21.89 -18.49
C GLU A 668 -12.46 22.38 -17.76
N PHE A 669 -11.98 21.65 -16.76
CA PHE A 669 -10.66 21.85 -16.17
C PHE A 669 -9.55 21.55 -17.17
N ILE A 670 -9.58 20.40 -17.84
CA ILE A 670 -8.57 20.00 -18.84
C ILE A 670 -8.47 21.03 -19.96
N LYS A 671 -9.60 21.53 -20.48
CA LYS A 671 -9.59 22.62 -21.48
C LYS A 671 -8.90 23.89 -20.96
N ARG A 672 -9.14 24.30 -19.70
CA ARG A 672 -8.45 25.45 -19.09
C ARG A 672 -6.96 25.20 -18.84
N VAL A 673 -6.57 23.94 -18.59
CA VAL A 673 -5.16 23.54 -18.46
C VAL A 673 -4.45 23.53 -19.82
N LEU A 674 -5.13 23.11 -20.89
CA LEU A 674 -4.62 23.09 -22.25
C LEU A 674 -4.58 24.48 -22.92
N ALA A 675 -5.41 25.42 -22.47
CA ALA A 675 -5.55 26.76 -23.04
C ALA A 675 -5.20 27.88 -22.03
N LYS A 676 -3.95 27.91 -21.53
CA LYS A 676 -3.46 29.01 -20.69
C LYS A 676 -2.76 30.07 -21.53
N GLU A 677 -3.11 31.34 -21.32
CA GLU A 677 -2.47 32.47 -22.00
C GLU A 677 -1.16 32.87 -21.29
N CYS A 678 -0.10 33.15 -22.05
CA CYS A 678 1.14 33.70 -21.49
C CYS A 678 1.05 35.25 -21.38
N PRO A 679 1.26 35.84 -20.19
CA PRO A 679 1.12 37.29 -19.98
C PRO A 679 2.19 38.15 -20.67
N ILE A 680 3.20 37.54 -21.31
CA ILE A 680 4.28 38.25 -22.02
C ILE A 680 4.05 38.30 -23.53
N CYS A 681 3.67 37.18 -24.14
CA CYS A 681 3.46 37.07 -25.60
C CYS A 681 1.99 36.92 -26.02
N LEU A 682 1.05 36.92 -25.07
CA LEU A 682 -0.41 36.80 -25.27
C LEU A 682 -0.84 35.61 -26.13
N SER A 683 0.03 34.59 -26.22
CA SER A 683 -0.20 33.36 -26.96
C SER A 683 -0.63 32.24 -26.01
N VAL A 684 -1.45 31.33 -26.53
CA VAL A 684 -2.06 30.24 -25.76
C VAL A 684 -1.18 29.00 -25.78
N PHE A 685 -0.93 28.43 -24.61
CA PHE A 685 -0.12 27.22 -24.41
C PHE A 685 -0.80 26.27 -23.43
N PRO A 686 -0.57 24.95 -23.56
CA PRO A 686 -0.91 24.01 -22.50
C PRO A 686 0.00 24.22 -21.30
N HIS A 687 -0.50 23.92 -20.10
CA HIS A 687 0.21 24.12 -18.84
C HIS A 687 1.57 23.41 -18.78
N SER A 688 1.69 22.25 -19.44
CA SER A 688 2.93 21.49 -19.64
C SER A 688 4.05 22.29 -20.32
N LYS A 689 3.70 23.34 -21.08
CA LYS A 689 4.62 24.24 -21.81
C LYS A 689 4.73 25.62 -21.15
N MET A 690 4.36 25.72 -19.87
CA MET A 690 4.52 26.91 -19.05
C MET A 690 5.44 26.66 -17.86
N GLN A 691 6.26 27.67 -17.56
CA GLN A 691 7.12 27.76 -16.39
C GLN A 691 6.51 28.74 -15.38
N SER A 692 6.70 28.48 -14.09
CA SER A 692 6.40 29.42 -13.00
C SER A 692 7.57 29.45 -12.03
N LEU A 693 7.96 30.62 -11.56
CA LEU A 693 9.06 30.73 -10.61
C LEU A 693 8.67 30.18 -9.25
N THR A 694 9.58 29.50 -8.56
CA THR A 694 9.38 29.02 -7.19
C THR A 694 9.03 30.13 -6.19
N SER A 695 9.42 31.38 -6.48
CA SER A 695 9.18 32.56 -5.66
C SER A 695 7.79 33.17 -5.80
N CYS A 696 7.05 32.91 -6.89
CA CYS A 696 5.77 33.59 -7.16
C CYS A 696 4.83 32.75 -8.06
N GLN A 697 3.52 32.95 -7.94
CA GLN A 697 2.54 32.16 -8.73
C GLN A 697 2.39 32.61 -10.20
N CYS A 698 3.27 33.48 -10.69
CA CYS A 698 3.24 33.94 -12.09
C CYS A 698 3.69 32.82 -13.03
N SER A 699 2.91 32.57 -14.09
CA SER A 699 3.20 31.54 -15.09
C SER A 699 3.35 32.15 -16.48
N VAL A 700 4.39 31.73 -17.21
CA VAL A 700 4.79 32.22 -18.53
C VAL A 700 5.17 31.04 -19.43
N CYS A 701 5.09 31.18 -20.75
CA CYS A 701 5.52 30.09 -21.64
C CYS A 701 7.05 29.88 -21.56
N CYS A 702 7.51 28.65 -21.85
CA CYS A 702 8.93 28.32 -21.77
C CYS A 702 9.82 29.24 -22.62
N GLY A 703 9.34 29.68 -23.80
CA GLY A 703 10.08 30.61 -24.66
C GLY A 703 10.33 31.98 -24.03
N CYS A 704 9.29 32.60 -23.44
CA CYS A 704 9.45 33.89 -22.76
C CYS A 704 10.26 33.77 -21.46
N PHE A 705 10.14 32.65 -20.75
CA PHE A 705 10.96 32.36 -19.57
C PHE A 705 12.45 32.26 -19.94
N GLN A 706 12.78 31.43 -20.93
CA GLN A 706 14.13 31.25 -21.46
C GLN A 706 14.71 32.59 -21.91
N GLN A 707 13.98 33.33 -22.76
CA GLN A 707 14.44 34.59 -23.31
C GLN A 707 14.73 35.65 -22.23
N HIS A 708 13.83 35.80 -21.24
CA HIS A 708 14.02 36.73 -20.13
C HIS A 708 15.29 36.42 -19.33
N PHE A 709 15.48 35.17 -18.91
CA PHE A 709 16.65 34.79 -18.13
C PHE A 709 17.93 34.77 -18.96
N THR A 710 17.90 34.44 -20.26
CA THR A 710 19.06 34.60 -21.15
C THR A 710 19.53 36.06 -21.22
N ILE A 711 18.61 37.02 -21.36
CA ILE A 711 18.92 38.45 -21.37
C ILE A 711 19.41 38.91 -19.98
N ALA A 712 18.76 38.47 -18.90
CA ALA A 712 19.18 38.83 -17.54
C ALA A 712 20.59 38.31 -17.20
N VAL A 713 20.93 37.10 -17.66
CA VAL A 713 22.25 36.49 -17.47
C VAL A 713 23.31 37.11 -18.36
N ARG A 714 23.03 37.40 -19.64
CA ARG A 714 24.01 38.04 -20.55
C ARG A 714 24.22 39.52 -20.18
N ASP A 715 23.15 40.31 -20.13
CA ASP A 715 23.21 41.76 -20.26
C ASP A 715 22.92 42.55 -18.97
N LYS A 716 22.47 41.88 -17.89
CA LYS A 716 22.06 42.54 -16.62
C LYS A 716 22.86 42.06 -15.40
N HIS A 717 22.60 42.66 -14.24
CA HIS A 717 23.18 42.24 -12.97
C HIS A 717 22.44 41.00 -12.44
N ILE A 718 23.08 40.22 -11.58
CA ILE A 718 22.43 39.06 -10.92
C ILE A 718 21.21 39.46 -10.05
N ARG A 719 21.05 40.75 -9.72
CA ARG A 719 19.89 41.28 -8.98
C ARG A 719 18.67 41.54 -9.88
N ASP A 720 18.85 41.53 -11.20
CA ASP A 720 17.77 41.70 -12.18
C ASP A 720 17.14 40.35 -12.59
N MET A 721 17.60 39.24 -12.01
CA MET A 721 17.09 37.88 -12.24
C MET A 721 15.80 37.59 -11.44
N VAL A 722 14.84 38.51 -11.51
CA VAL A 722 13.52 38.43 -10.86
C VAL A 722 12.45 37.98 -11.85
N CYS A 723 11.22 37.76 -11.35
CA CYS A 723 10.07 37.45 -12.18
C CYS A 723 9.78 38.51 -13.26
N PRO A 724 9.62 38.12 -14.55
CA PRO A 724 9.28 39.07 -15.62
C PRO A 724 7.85 39.64 -15.54
N VAL A 725 7.01 39.13 -14.63
CA VAL A 725 5.61 39.54 -14.47
C VAL A 725 5.43 40.41 -13.21
N CYS A 726 5.83 39.90 -12.03
CA CYS A 726 5.63 40.61 -10.75
C CYS A 726 6.91 41.23 -10.16
N TRP A 727 8.09 41.03 -10.76
CA TRP A 727 9.38 41.54 -10.29
C TRP A 727 9.85 41.03 -8.91
N GLU A 728 9.21 40.00 -8.38
CA GLU A 728 9.60 39.30 -7.13
C GLU A 728 10.62 38.16 -7.40
N PRO A 729 11.43 37.75 -6.41
CA PRO A 729 11.49 38.26 -5.04
C PRO A 729 12.42 39.49 -4.90
N ASP A 730 12.38 40.17 -3.76
CA ASP A 730 13.36 41.22 -3.48
C ASP A 730 14.76 40.61 -3.22
N ILE A 731 15.69 40.81 -4.16
CA ILE A 731 17.07 40.29 -4.14
C ILE A 731 18.01 41.18 -3.29
N ASN A 732 17.47 41.93 -2.32
CA ASN A 732 18.24 42.74 -1.37
C ASN A 732 18.61 41.99 -0.08
N ASP A 733 17.85 40.98 0.33
CA ASP A 733 18.09 40.23 1.58
C ASP A 733 19.08 39.06 1.37
N PRO A 734 20.25 39.06 2.06
CA PRO A 734 21.26 38.01 1.94
C PRO A 734 20.80 36.58 2.27
N GLU A 735 19.79 36.40 3.14
CA GLU A 735 19.33 35.08 3.59
C GLU A 735 18.38 34.44 2.56
N HIS A 736 17.42 35.22 2.06
CA HIS A 736 16.49 34.79 1.01
C HIS A 736 17.18 34.57 -0.35
N LEU A 737 18.23 35.35 -0.65
CA LEU A 737 18.96 35.31 -1.93
C LEU A 737 19.56 33.94 -2.25
N ASN A 738 20.21 33.29 -1.28
CA ASN A 738 20.81 31.97 -1.48
C ASN A 738 19.74 30.89 -1.71
N SER A 739 18.60 30.97 -1.01
CA SER A 739 17.48 30.05 -1.18
C SER A 739 16.84 30.20 -2.57
N TYR A 740 16.60 31.44 -2.99
CA TYR A 740 16.05 31.76 -4.31
C TYR A 740 16.93 31.19 -5.43
N PHE A 741 18.23 31.54 -5.48
CA PHE A 741 19.13 31.06 -6.53
C PHE A 741 19.32 29.54 -6.51
N SER A 742 19.25 28.88 -5.36
CA SER A 742 19.28 27.41 -5.28
C SER A 742 18.07 26.75 -5.97
N THR A 743 16.90 27.40 -5.93
CA THR A 743 15.70 26.91 -6.64
C THR A 743 15.68 27.34 -8.11
N LEU A 744 16.13 28.56 -8.41
CA LEU A 744 16.22 29.07 -9.77
C LEU A 744 17.23 28.29 -10.61
N ASP A 745 18.37 27.87 -10.04
CA ASP A 745 19.38 27.04 -10.70
C ASP A 745 18.78 25.78 -11.35
N ILE A 746 17.89 25.09 -10.63
CA ILE A 746 17.21 23.89 -11.11
C ILE A 746 16.35 24.21 -12.34
N GLN A 747 15.62 25.34 -12.32
CA GLN A 747 14.77 25.76 -13.44
C GLN A 747 15.57 26.25 -14.64
N LEU A 748 16.72 26.90 -14.41
CA LEU A 748 17.59 27.42 -15.48
C LEU A 748 18.44 26.35 -16.14
N ARG A 749 18.83 25.28 -15.42
CA ARG A 749 19.68 24.19 -15.95
C ARG A 749 19.09 23.47 -17.15
N GLU A 750 17.78 23.22 -17.13
CA GLU A 750 17.08 22.53 -18.23
C GLU A 750 16.53 23.50 -19.29
N CYS A 751 16.58 24.81 -19.02
CA CYS A 751 15.96 25.84 -19.85
C CYS A 751 16.97 26.69 -20.65
N LEU A 752 18.14 27.01 -20.09
CA LEU A 752 19.14 27.85 -20.73
C LEU A 752 20.11 27.04 -21.60
N GLU A 753 20.66 27.68 -22.63
CA GLU A 753 21.79 27.13 -23.39
C GLU A 753 23.01 26.94 -22.46
N PRO A 754 23.85 25.89 -22.65
CA PRO A 754 24.99 25.61 -21.76
C PRO A 754 25.91 26.82 -21.53
N GLU A 755 26.24 27.58 -22.59
CA GLU A 755 27.09 28.77 -22.49
C GLU A 755 26.49 29.87 -21.59
N VAL A 756 25.16 30.00 -21.60
CA VAL A 756 24.43 30.98 -20.77
C VAL A 756 24.35 30.49 -19.33
N TYR A 757 24.10 29.20 -19.13
CA TYR A 757 24.07 28.59 -17.80
C TYR A 757 25.44 28.66 -17.09
N GLU A 758 26.54 28.44 -17.81
CA GLU A 758 27.90 28.66 -17.28
C GLU A 758 28.14 30.13 -16.89
N LEU A 759 27.62 31.09 -17.67
CA LEU A 759 27.68 32.52 -17.33
C LEU A 759 26.86 32.86 -16.07
N PHE A 760 25.72 32.20 -15.86
CA PHE A 760 24.93 32.29 -14.62
C PHE A 760 25.73 31.78 -13.41
N HIS A 761 26.31 30.58 -13.51
CA HIS A 761 27.17 30.01 -12.46
C HIS A 761 28.39 30.87 -12.15
N LYS A 762 29.02 31.45 -13.18
CA LYS A 762 30.10 32.41 -13.01
C LYS A 762 29.66 33.65 -12.23
N LYS A 763 28.51 34.27 -12.59
CA LYS A 763 27.98 35.44 -11.87
C LYS A 763 27.61 35.11 -10.41
N LEU A 764 27.04 33.94 -10.14
CA LEU A 764 26.72 33.48 -8.79
C LEU A 764 27.98 33.23 -7.96
N THR A 765 29.02 32.65 -8.57
CA THR A 765 30.34 32.43 -7.95
C THR A 765 31.04 33.76 -7.63
N GLU A 766 31.05 34.71 -8.56
CA GLU A 766 31.59 36.06 -8.33
C GLU A 766 30.86 36.78 -7.19
N GLN A 767 29.53 36.65 -7.08
CA GLN A 767 28.76 37.20 -5.97
C GLN A 767 29.06 36.52 -4.63
N ALA A 768 29.23 35.20 -4.61
CA ALA A 768 29.59 34.46 -3.39
C ALA A 768 31.00 34.83 -2.90
N LEU A 769 31.97 34.97 -3.82
CA LEU A 769 33.35 35.35 -3.52
C LEU A 769 33.46 36.78 -2.96
N ILE A 770 32.62 37.72 -3.39
CA ILE A 770 32.58 39.10 -2.85
C ILE A 770 32.26 39.14 -1.34
N LYS A 771 31.69 38.09 -0.75
CA LYS A 771 31.41 38.01 0.70
C LYS A 771 32.58 37.47 1.54
N ASP A 772 33.65 36.95 0.93
CA ASP A 772 34.82 36.47 1.67
C ASP A 772 35.76 37.66 2.00
N PRO A 773 36.10 37.93 3.28
CA PRO A 773 36.97 39.03 3.67
C PRO A 773 38.41 38.92 3.13
N LYS A 774 38.83 37.73 2.65
CA LYS A 774 40.12 37.49 2.00
C LYS A 774 40.08 37.64 0.47
N PHE A 775 38.91 37.88 -0.12
CA PHE A 775 38.79 38.04 -1.57
C PHE A 775 39.14 39.46 -2.02
N LEU A 776 40.10 39.57 -2.95
CA LEU A 776 40.61 40.83 -3.46
C LEU A 776 40.41 40.95 -4.97
N TRP A 777 39.85 42.08 -5.40
CA TRP A 777 39.83 42.49 -6.80
C TRP A 777 41.11 43.26 -7.15
N CYS A 778 41.79 42.85 -8.22
CA CYS A 778 42.94 43.59 -8.74
C CYS A 778 42.53 44.93 -9.37
N CYS A 779 43.03 46.04 -8.82
CA CYS A 779 42.77 47.40 -9.34
C CYS A 779 43.33 47.69 -10.74
N HIS A 780 44.08 46.76 -11.35
CA HIS A 780 44.69 46.93 -12.68
C HIS A 780 44.02 46.13 -13.79
N CYS A 781 43.27 45.08 -13.48
CA CYS A 781 42.69 44.19 -14.50
C CYS A 781 41.34 43.54 -14.11
N SER A 782 40.74 43.96 -13.00
CA SER A 782 39.46 43.44 -12.51
C SER A 782 39.42 41.92 -12.33
N TYR A 783 40.58 41.28 -12.12
CA TYR A 783 40.67 39.86 -11.77
C TYR A 783 40.54 39.69 -10.24
N GLY A 784 39.59 38.88 -9.81
CA GLY A 784 39.33 38.56 -8.40
C GLY A 784 40.02 37.27 -7.95
N PHE A 785 40.60 37.27 -6.75
CA PHE A 785 41.27 36.10 -6.18
C PHE A 785 41.29 36.15 -4.65
N ILE A 786 41.38 34.98 -4.02
CA ILE A 786 41.55 34.85 -2.56
C ILE A 786 43.02 35.10 -2.21
N TYR A 787 43.27 35.90 -1.18
CA TYR A 787 44.60 36.23 -0.67
C TYR A 787 44.71 35.89 0.82
N ASP A 788 45.42 34.80 1.13
CA ASP A 788 45.66 34.29 2.49
C ASP A 788 46.88 34.91 3.21
N GLY A 789 47.49 35.96 2.65
CA GLY A 789 48.68 36.58 3.23
C GLY A 789 48.37 37.79 4.13
N ASP A 790 49.18 38.00 5.16
CA ASP A 790 49.09 39.17 6.04
C ASP A 790 49.83 40.42 5.50
N GLN A 791 50.40 40.35 4.30
CA GLN A 791 51.19 41.46 3.75
C GLN A 791 50.29 42.49 3.05
N LEU A 792 50.53 43.77 3.31
CA LEU A 792 49.84 44.85 2.60
C LEU A 792 50.10 44.82 1.09
N LYS A 793 51.26 44.31 0.64
CA LYS A 793 51.61 44.20 -0.78
C LYS A 793 51.07 42.89 -1.37
N VAL A 794 50.10 43.00 -2.26
CA VAL A 794 49.54 41.88 -3.02
C VAL A 794 49.99 41.99 -4.47
N THR A 795 50.27 40.86 -5.13
CA THR A 795 50.61 40.83 -6.56
C THR A 795 49.58 39.98 -7.30
N CYS A 796 48.93 40.54 -8.31
CA CYS A 796 47.90 39.84 -9.06
C CYS A 796 48.53 38.74 -9.94
N PHE A 797 48.04 37.51 -9.84
CA PHE A 797 48.54 36.39 -10.66
C PHE A 797 48.33 36.59 -12.17
N GLN A 798 47.28 37.33 -12.56
CA GLN A 798 46.91 37.57 -13.96
C GLN A 798 47.77 38.65 -14.61
N CYS A 799 47.77 39.88 -14.09
CA CYS A 799 48.50 41.00 -14.70
C CYS A 799 49.90 41.25 -14.12
N ARG A 800 50.29 40.53 -13.06
CA ARG A 800 51.58 40.65 -12.33
C ARG A 800 51.89 42.02 -11.71
N ASN A 801 50.97 42.98 -11.78
CA ASN A 801 51.08 44.25 -11.08
C ASN A 801 50.75 44.09 -9.59
N SER A 802 51.44 44.85 -8.74
CA SER A 802 51.22 44.86 -7.30
C SER A 802 50.29 46.01 -6.85
N PHE A 803 49.45 45.74 -5.86
CA PHE A 803 48.53 46.70 -5.25
C PHE A 803 48.40 46.46 -3.74
N CYS A 804 47.83 47.43 -3.01
CA CYS A 804 47.65 47.32 -1.57
C CYS A 804 46.37 46.56 -1.20
N ALA A 805 46.47 45.53 -0.34
CA ALA A 805 45.33 44.71 0.13
C ALA A 805 44.21 45.57 0.75
N GLN A 806 44.59 46.53 1.59
CA GLN A 806 43.66 47.33 2.38
C GLN A 806 43.12 48.54 1.60
N CYS A 807 44.00 49.43 1.10
CA CYS A 807 43.56 50.66 0.43
C CYS A 807 43.22 50.47 -1.06
N LYS A 808 43.45 49.28 -1.63
CA LYS A 808 43.13 48.88 -3.01
C LYS A 808 43.75 49.79 -4.10
N LYS A 809 44.77 50.57 -3.76
CA LYS A 809 45.55 51.41 -4.71
C LYS A 809 46.78 50.66 -5.26
N PRO A 810 47.31 51.05 -6.44
CA PRO A 810 48.57 50.54 -6.97
C PRO A 810 49.72 50.63 -5.94
N TRP A 811 50.59 49.62 -5.92
CA TRP A 811 51.66 49.55 -4.94
C TRP A 811 52.91 50.31 -5.39
N GLU A 812 53.32 51.29 -4.61
CA GLU A 812 54.58 52.02 -4.78
C GLU A 812 55.56 51.64 -3.66
N SER A 813 56.87 51.79 -3.90
CA SER A 813 57.89 51.44 -2.89
C SER A 813 57.77 52.29 -1.63
N GLN A 814 57.26 53.51 -1.75
CA GLN A 814 56.99 54.44 -0.65
C GLN A 814 55.81 54.00 0.25
N HIS A 815 54.98 53.05 -0.16
CA HIS A 815 53.96 52.45 0.71
C HIS A 815 54.56 51.41 1.68
N ALA A 816 55.77 50.91 1.41
CA ALA A 816 56.41 49.90 2.26
C ALA A 816 56.76 50.48 3.64
N GLY A 817 56.23 49.87 4.70
CA GLY A 817 56.44 50.31 6.08
C GLY A 817 55.55 51.46 6.55
N LEU A 818 54.67 51.99 5.70
CA LEU A 818 53.67 53.01 6.07
C LEU A 818 52.27 52.40 6.17
N SER A 819 51.44 52.93 7.07
CA SER A 819 50.01 52.66 7.08
C SER A 819 49.32 53.23 5.83
N CYS A 820 48.13 52.70 5.50
CA CYS A 820 47.34 53.20 4.38
C CYS A 820 47.00 54.71 4.49
N GLU A 821 46.81 55.22 5.71
CA GLU A 821 46.54 56.63 5.99
C GLU A 821 47.80 57.48 5.84
N GLN A 822 48.93 57.01 6.39
CA GLN A 822 50.23 57.68 6.27
C GLN A 822 50.67 57.80 4.81
N TYR A 823 50.51 56.73 4.03
CA TYR A 823 50.79 56.75 2.59
C TYR A 823 49.86 57.69 1.82
N GLN A 824 48.57 57.79 2.20
CA GLN A 824 47.64 58.73 1.58
C GLN A 824 47.93 60.19 1.92
N SER A 825 48.35 60.49 3.15
CA SER A 825 48.82 61.83 3.52
C SER A 825 50.13 62.17 2.81
N TRP A 826 51.11 61.27 2.79
CA TRP A 826 52.34 61.43 2.01
C TRP A 826 52.02 61.70 0.53
N LYS A 827 51.09 60.95 -0.08
CA LYS A 827 50.64 61.20 -1.46
C LYS A 827 50.04 62.60 -1.63
N ARG A 828 49.13 63.05 -0.78
CA ARG A 828 48.58 64.44 -0.85
C ARG A 828 49.68 65.49 -0.70
N GLU A 829 50.62 65.27 0.22
CA GLU A 829 51.74 66.18 0.49
C GLU A 829 52.79 66.21 -0.63
N ASN A 830 52.86 65.21 -1.50
CA ASN A 830 53.89 65.07 -2.55
C ASN A 830 53.32 65.02 -3.98
N ASP A 831 52.01 65.07 -4.17
CA ASP A 831 51.35 65.16 -5.47
C ASP A 831 51.46 66.58 -6.05
N PRO A 832 52.17 66.78 -7.19
CA PRO A 832 52.40 68.11 -7.76
C PRO A 832 51.13 68.80 -8.29
N GLU A 833 50.02 68.09 -8.47
CA GLU A 833 48.74 68.65 -8.89
C GLU A 833 47.92 69.07 -7.67
N TYR A 834 47.93 68.25 -6.61
CA TYR A 834 47.28 68.59 -5.33
C TYR A 834 47.94 69.82 -4.68
N GLN A 835 49.28 69.85 -4.62
CA GLN A 835 50.02 71.03 -4.15
C GLN A 835 49.68 72.30 -4.96
N ARG A 836 49.48 72.16 -6.28
CA ARG A 836 49.15 73.27 -7.19
C ARG A 836 47.76 73.86 -6.95
N GLN A 837 46.82 73.10 -6.35
CA GLN A 837 45.52 73.61 -5.94
C GLN A 837 45.58 74.43 -4.63
N GLY A 838 46.61 74.23 -3.80
CA GLY A 838 46.90 75.01 -2.60
C GLY A 838 45.68 75.23 -1.69
N LEU A 839 45.44 76.49 -1.28
CA LEU A 839 44.34 76.85 -0.38
C LEU A 839 42.94 76.51 -0.95
N ALA A 840 42.79 76.41 -2.28
CA ALA A 840 41.52 76.10 -2.94
C ALA A 840 41.17 74.59 -2.94
N GLY A 841 42.13 73.72 -2.57
CA GLY A 841 41.82 72.35 -2.15
C GLY A 841 41.26 72.35 -0.72
N TYR A 842 42.01 72.95 0.21
CA TYR A 842 41.66 73.01 1.64
C TYR A 842 40.28 73.63 1.93
N LEU A 843 39.90 74.69 1.20
CA LEU A 843 38.57 75.32 1.34
C LEU A 843 37.41 74.48 0.78
N ARG A 844 37.67 73.51 -0.11
CA ARG A 844 36.65 72.56 -0.60
C ARG A 844 36.43 71.44 0.40
N ASP A 845 37.51 70.85 0.90
CA ASP A 845 37.46 69.72 1.84
C ASP A 845 36.87 70.10 3.20
N ASN A 846 36.92 71.39 3.58
CA ASN A 846 36.32 71.96 4.79
C ASN A 846 35.03 72.76 4.51
N GLY A 847 34.38 72.54 3.36
CA GLY A 847 33.13 73.21 3.01
C GLY A 847 31.98 72.82 3.94
N ILE A 848 31.15 73.80 4.33
CA ILE A 848 29.99 73.58 5.21
C ILE A 848 28.88 72.89 4.41
N ASN A 849 28.61 71.62 4.71
CA ASN A 849 27.44 70.90 4.19
C ASN A 849 26.16 71.41 4.88
N LEU A 850 25.34 72.15 4.15
CA LEU A 850 23.97 72.45 4.54
C LEU A 850 23.09 71.21 4.33
N CYS A 851 22.72 70.53 5.42
CA CYS A 851 21.71 69.48 5.39
C CYS A 851 20.34 70.09 5.07
N CYS A 852 19.88 69.97 3.83
CA CYS A 852 18.47 70.12 3.49
C CYS A 852 17.74 68.81 3.79
N GLY A 853 16.60 68.90 4.49
CA GLY A 853 15.72 67.76 4.80
C GLY A 853 14.54 67.63 3.86
#